data_AF-A0A316UPT5-F1
#
_entry.id   AF-A0A316UPT5-F1
#
_cell.length_a   1.000
_cell.length_b   1.000
_cell.length_c   1.000
_cell.angle_alpha   90.00
_cell.angle_beta   90.00
_cell.angle_gamma   90.00
#
_symmetry.space_group_name_H-M   'P 1'
#
loop_
_entity.id
_entity.type
_entity.pdbx_description
1 polymer ?
#
loop_
_entity_poly.entity_id
_entity_poly.type
_entity_poly.pdbx_seq_one_letter_code
_entity_poly.pdbx_strand_id
1 'polypeptide(L)'
;MSATVTSLRPLPLSSLILSTSSRSLVKQASSSAFRDSIAGTLVRQGHLLHLRGGRFRAVQAEPVLQGQVERTTQVLVVFDANFDDEEGKAGREESLQADAEEDVGEARAGLSIDERFLANSVIEEFHEQDEDGSHQIASAAVNGYPEARDHDATLEAWPIANRQALTEPISEWQSRQDGLCEVDEESAILLSEERLAAIGGFDGDWAVIEIAGQARPRLARIFTTSHSSSRAYLPPSLLQNLHDPATYAPNPRASPRLLMSPISQARASVAGPSAPLSCPLPIPFADSLTIARVPSALSVNRTYQPLFLDALRQYFEGRKRIVREGDIIAVGVDKGKVRWVKQKSTDDEGKEGKDQETQQDEEPVDFNLSSVSSRNAAPTDVVHFHVSSLTAELNSPPSDTARDPDFEVREAARIGTLGAVVDPSLTKMVQTGVTGRRVADSSGWLGLASSTPPLPSGNTPLSSPGSPFARLCQLISATLLPSAANYGLHLSVLLKGARGSGKKTVVQWAAKQTGVHLIDVNCFDVLGDSDTHTEGVLRARFEAAASCGPAILLLRNIDALARKSQQMETGQEPAMSNVLRDCMRKLREGRTKGDGVVSVFGTTSDADKVPNGILAAFKHEVAIEAPNEAKRLEMLQSAVAGSTLSPDASLKDMATQTAALVAADLVDLISRARLASTERVRKALATSRASARDIQLSGSSLTGADFSLALSSARSNYSESIGAPKIPSVTWDDVGGLASVKHDILDTIQLPLEHPELFASGLKKRSGILLYGPPGTGKTLLAKAVATSCSLNFFSVKGPELLNMYIGESEANVRRVFQRARDAKPCVIFFDELDSVAPKRGNQGDSGGVMDRIVSQLLAELDGMSSGGGSGGGDVFVIGATNRPDLLDPALLRPGRFDKMLYLSVSETHAAQLNILEALTRKFRLEDDVRDLGVIAEQCPFNLTGADFYALCSDAMLKAMTRKAGEVDERIRAINAGDVQVDEKHPKPMTAPYYLSELASPEEINVRVNRRDFEEALRELVPSVSEAEMEHYRRVQGQFSGPPKDEAKVEEDEQKGRQQEEERNGMLAGLLEAARSGAGADGSGSRSAEAAGHSGPTRAPLEPYMVPQEPAGEGQGVEAVVSPPHPPAMMNGQAENGKGKGKGKGKGKAKAQD
;
A
#
# COMPACT_ATOMS: atom_id res chain seq x y z
N MET A 1 21.29 7.02 34.88
CA MET A 1 21.65 8.40 34.49
C MET A 1 20.42 9.28 34.65
N SER A 2 20.54 10.52 35.14
CA SER A 2 19.40 11.45 35.20
C SER A 2 19.46 12.39 34.01
N ALA A 3 18.45 12.33 33.13
CA ALA A 3 18.31 13.24 32.01
C ALA A 3 17.54 14.49 32.48
N THR A 4 18.25 15.60 32.69
CA THR A 4 17.65 16.89 33.04
C THR A 4 16.83 17.42 31.86
N VAL A 5 15.50 17.46 32.00
CA VAL A 5 14.57 17.91 30.95
C VAL A 5 14.65 19.43 30.78
N THR A 6 15.55 19.89 29.91
CA THR A 6 15.69 21.30 29.54
C THR A 6 14.59 21.74 28.57
N SER A 7 13.66 22.55 29.07
CA SER A 7 12.63 23.29 28.32
C SER A 7 11.79 22.47 27.32
N LEU A 8 10.69 21.91 27.79
CA LEU A 8 9.59 21.48 26.90
C LEU A 8 8.94 22.72 26.25
N ARG A 9 9.17 22.94 24.95
CA ARG A 9 8.29 23.81 24.15
C ARG A 9 6.98 23.06 23.91
N PRO A 10 5.80 23.71 24.05
CA PRO A 10 4.54 23.09 23.67
C PRO A 10 4.51 22.84 22.17
N LEU A 11 3.93 21.71 21.74
CA LEU A 11 3.78 21.39 20.32
C LEU A 11 2.67 22.27 19.70
N PRO A 12 2.89 22.81 18.48
CA PRO A 12 1.86 23.56 17.78
C PRO A 12 0.75 22.62 17.31
N LEU A 13 -0.50 23.09 17.40
CA LEU A 13 -1.68 22.36 16.96
C LEU A 13 -1.86 22.51 15.44
N SER A 14 -2.11 21.40 14.74
CA SER A 14 -2.43 21.42 13.31
C SER A 14 -3.89 21.81 13.07
N SER A 15 -4.78 21.30 13.92
CA SER A 15 -6.22 21.60 13.88
C SER A 15 -6.85 21.61 15.27
N LEU A 16 -7.84 22.47 15.46
CA LEU A 16 -8.56 22.65 16.72
C LEU A 16 -10.06 22.70 16.46
N ILE A 17 -10.81 21.75 17.03
CA ILE A 17 -12.28 21.73 16.97
C ILE A 17 -12.82 22.33 18.27
N LEU A 18 -13.52 23.45 18.14
CA LEU A 18 -14.25 24.12 19.22
C LEU A 18 -15.76 23.86 19.05
N SER A 19 -16.51 23.68 20.14
CA SER A 19 -17.97 23.79 20.16
C SER A 19 -18.45 25.03 20.91
N THR A 20 -19.60 25.58 20.50
CA THR A 20 -20.22 26.76 21.12
C THR A 20 -21.75 26.73 21.00
N SER A 21 -22.45 27.32 21.98
CA SER A 21 -23.93 27.32 22.05
C SER A 21 -24.62 28.32 21.13
N SER A 22 -23.89 29.17 20.40
CA SER A 22 -24.49 30.25 19.59
C SER A 22 -24.06 30.25 18.12
N ARG A 23 -25.06 30.23 17.22
CA ARG A 23 -24.85 30.34 15.76
C ARG A 23 -24.28 31.68 15.32
N SER A 24 -24.38 32.73 16.14
CA SER A 24 -23.76 34.03 15.85
C SER A 24 -22.23 33.98 16.03
N LEU A 25 -21.74 33.22 17.01
CA LEU A 25 -20.31 33.06 17.29
C LEU A 25 -19.61 32.20 16.23
N VAL A 26 -20.31 31.21 15.66
CA VAL A 26 -19.85 30.46 14.47
C VAL A 26 -19.56 31.41 13.29
N LYS A 27 -20.37 32.46 13.09
CA LYS A 27 -20.11 33.47 12.05
C LYS A 27 -18.91 34.37 12.39
N GLN A 28 -18.74 34.76 13.66
CA GLN A 28 -17.60 35.57 14.11
C GLN A 28 -16.26 34.81 14.04
N ALA A 29 -16.29 33.49 14.21
CA ALA A 29 -15.10 32.64 14.17
C ALA A 29 -14.37 32.58 12.81
N SER A 30 -15.04 33.02 11.74
CA SER A 30 -14.42 33.17 10.41
C SER A 30 -13.50 34.38 10.28
N SER A 31 -13.56 35.33 11.23
CA SER A 31 -12.75 36.55 11.19
C SER A 31 -11.27 36.31 11.55
N SER A 32 -10.37 37.08 10.95
CA SER A 32 -8.94 37.09 11.30
C SER A 32 -8.72 37.46 12.78
N ALA A 33 -9.46 38.45 13.29
CA ALA A 33 -9.43 38.88 14.68
C ALA A 33 -9.73 37.75 15.69
N PHE A 34 -10.59 36.79 15.33
CA PHE A 34 -10.81 35.60 16.16
C PHE A 34 -9.56 34.72 16.23
N ARG A 35 -8.89 34.47 15.09
CA ARG A 35 -7.65 33.67 15.04
C ARG A 35 -6.51 34.32 15.83
N ASP A 36 -6.32 35.63 15.67
CA ASP A 36 -5.34 36.38 16.46
C ASP A 36 -5.64 36.38 17.97
N SER A 37 -6.91 36.22 18.38
CA SER A 37 -7.27 36.10 19.81
C SER A 37 -6.98 34.72 20.43
N ILE A 38 -6.74 33.69 19.59
CA ILE A 38 -6.40 32.32 20.03
C ILE A 38 -4.90 32.05 19.84
N ALA A 39 -4.25 32.69 18.86
CA ALA A 39 -2.82 32.52 18.59
C ALA A 39 -1.97 32.74 19.85
N GLY A 40 -1.07 31.80 20.12
CA GLY A 40 -0.24 31.76 21.32
C GLY A 40 -0.90 31.12 22.55
N THR A 41 -2.22 30.90 22.58
CA THR A 41 -2.88 30.23 23.71
C THR A 41 -2.60 28.73 23.75
N LEU A 42 -2.53 28.18 24.96
CA LEU A 42 -2.29 26.76 25.22
C LEU A 42 -3.64 26.07 25.49
N VAL A 43 -4.03 25.14 24.63
CA VAL A 43 -5.34 24.49 24.66
C VAL A 43 -5.20 23.03 25.04
N ARG A 44 -6.07 22.56 25.94
CA ARG A 44 -6.26 21.15 26.29
C ARG A 44 -7.55 20.61 25.70
N GLN A 45 -7.62 19.31 25.42
CA GLN A 45 -8.91 18.68 25.12
C GLN A 45 -9.87 18.83 26.31
N GLY A 46 -11.13 19.13 26.04
CA GLY A 46 -12.17 19.46 27.02
C GLY A 46 -12.14 20.89 27.58
N HIS A 47 -11.11 21.70 27.27
CA HIS A 47 -10.91 23.00 27.92
C HIS A 47 -11.91 24.07 27.46
N LEU A 48 -12.42 24.87 28.40
CA LEU A 48 -13.32 25.99 28.12
C LEU A 48 -12.54 27.29 27.88
N LEU A 49 -12.34 27.61 26.60
CA LEU A 49 -11.76 28.87 26.15
C LEU A 49 -12.79 30.00 26.28
N HIS A 50 -12.38 31.07 26.96
CA HIS A 50 -13.14 32.30 27.12
C HIS A 50 -12.53 33.36 26.19
N LEU A 51 -13.16 33.56 25.03
CA LEU A 51 -12.67 34.45 23.97
C LEU A 51 -13.56 35.69 23.85
N ARG A 52 -13.08 36.72 23.14
CA ARG A 52 -13.84 37.97 22.90
C ARG A 52 -15.03 37.70 21.97
N GLY A 53 -16.11 37.20 22.55
CA GLY A 53 -17.37 36.84 21.88
C GLY A 53 -18.19 35.83 22.67
N GLY A 54 -17.56 34.90 23.40
CA GLY A 54 -18.29 33.91 24.21
C GLY A 54 -17.45 32.73 24.70
N ARG A 55 -18.15 31.70 25.20
CA ARG A 55 -17.59 30.43 25.66
C ARG A 55 -17.41 29.45 24.50
N PHE A 56 -16.26 28.79 24.44
CA PHE A 56 -15.93 27.75 23.45
C PHE A 56 -15.30 26.55 24.16
N ARG A 57 -15.85 25.34 23.99
CA ARG A 57 -15.28 24.09 24.55
C ARG A 57 -14.39 23.46 23.48
N ALA A 58 -13.12 23.21 23.79
CA ALA A 58 -12.21 22.50 22.90
C ALA A 58 -12.57 21.01 22.87
N VAL A 59 -13.39 20.60 21.88
CA VAL A 59 -13.80 19.19 21.69
C VAL A 59 -12.60 18.30 21.39
N GLN A 60 -11.70 18.81 20.54
CA GLN A 60 -10.54 18.07 20.06
C GLN A 60 -9.42 19.04 19.70
N ALA A 61 -8.30 18.93 20.41
CA ALA A 61 -7.03 19.55 20.05
C ALA A 61 -6.13 18.44 19.51
N GLU A 62 -5.68 18.56 18.26
CA GLU A 62 -4.76 17.60 17.65
C GLU A 62 -3.56 18.31 17.00
N PRO A 63 -2.36 17.71 17.07
CA PRO A 63 -2.08 16.29 17.34
C PRO A 63 -1.92 15.89 18.82
N VAL A 64 -2.13 16.80 19.77
CA VAL A 64 -1.80 16.58 21.19
C VAL A 64 -2.91 16.97 22.15
N LEU A 65 -3.09 16.17 23.21
CA LEU A 65 -4.00 16.43 24.35
C LEU A 65 -3.81 17.82 24.99
N GLN A 66 -2.62 18.39 24.83
CA GLN A 66 -2.26 19.75 25.23
C GLN A 66 -1.27 20.33 24.21
N GLY A 67 -1.63 21.41 23.51
CA GLY A 67 -0.78 22.07 22.51
C GLY A 67 -1.01 23.57 22.42
N GLN A 68 -0.13 24.28 21.71
CA GLN A 68 -0.24 25.72 21.48
C GLN A 68 -0.90 26.00 20.13
N VAL A 69 -1.79 26.99 20.06
CA VAL A 69 -2.40 27.41 18.79
C VAL A 69 -1.48 28.41 18.09
N GLU A 70 -1.18 28.17 16.81
CA GLU A 70 -0.47 29.11 15.94
C GLU A 70 -1.44 29.77 14.95
N ARG A 71 -1.00 30.82 14.25
CA ARG A 71 -1.78 31.44 13.16
C ARG A 71 -2.07 30.50 11.98
N THR A 72 -1.28 29.42 11.88
CA THR A 72 -1.36 28.33 10.90
C THR A 72 -2.36 27.24 11.29
N THR A 73 -2.78 27.14 12.56
CA THR A 73 -3.71 26.12 13.05
C THR A 73 -5.09 26.26 12.40
N GLN A 74 -5.62 25.16 11.87
CA GLN A 74 -6.98 25.13 11.31
C GLN A 74 -8.02 25.05 12.45
N VAL A 75 -8.65 26.19 12.78
CA VAL A 75 -9.71 26.25 13.80
C VAL A 75 -11.09 26.05 13.15
N LEU A 76 -11.79 24.99 13.55
CA LEU A 76 -13.20 24.74 13.23
C LEU A 76 -14.07 25.08 14.44
N VAL A 77 -15.19 25.78 14.22
CA VAL A 77 -16.20 26.03 15.26
C VAL A 77 -17.51 25.36 14.90
N VAL A 78 -17.93 24.40 15.72
CA VAL A 78 -19.16 23.62 15.59
C VAL A 78 -20.24 24.22 16.50
N PHE A 79 -21.48 24.26 16.02
CA PHE A 79 -22.63 24.60 16.86
C PHE A 79 -23.05 23.39 17.71
N ASP A 80 -23.17 23.57 19.02
CA ASP A 80 -23.60 22.52 19.94
C ASP A 80 -24.72 23.04 20.85
N ALA A 81 -25.90 22.45 20.72
CA ALA A 81 -27.12 22.94 21.39
C ALA A 81 -27.18 22.53 22.87
N ASN A 82 -26.47 21.46 23.27
CA ASN A 82 -26.54 20.87 24.62
C ASN A 82 -25.43 21.42 25.54
N PHE A 83 -24.77 22.49 25.11
CA PHE A 83 -23.55 23.03 25.73
C PHE A 83 -23.77 23.63 27.13
N ASP A 84 -24.99 24.14 27.41
CA ASP A 84 -25.32 24.83 28.66
C ASP A 84 -26.01 23.92 29.71
N ASP A 85 -26.37 22.66 29.37
CA ASP A 85 -27.13 21.75 30.25
C ASP A 85 -26.33 21.19 31.45
N GLU A 86 -24.99 21.10 31.35
CA GLU A 86 -24.18 20.42 32.37
C GLU A 86 -23.91 21.26 33.64
N GLU A 87 -24.04 22.58 33.58
CA GLU A 87 -23.87 23.47 34.75
C GLU A 87 -25.23 23.87 35.38
N GLY A 88 -26.35 23.61 34.71
CA GLY A 88 -27.68 24.17 35.02
C GLY A 88 -28.38 23.68 36.30
N LYS A 89 -27.78 22.79 37.11
CA LYS A 89 -28.43 22.19 38.29
C LYS A 89 -28.20 22.90 39.63
N ALA A 90 -27.50 24.03 39.65
CA ALA A 90 -27.17 24.77 40.87
C ALA A 90 -27.43 26.29 40.75
N GLY A 91 -28.56 26.69 40.14
CA GLY A 91 -28.69 28.02 39.51
C GLY A 91 -29.99 28.82 39.67
N ARG A 92 -30.88 28.50 40.64
CA ARG A 92 -32.00 29.36 41.12
C ARG A 92 -33.18 29.62 40.16
N GLU A 93 -34.39 29.60 40.73
CA GLU A 93 -35.63 30.05 40.08
C GLU A 93 -35.66 31.59 39.93
N GLU A 94 -36.28 32.12 38.87
CA GLU A 94 -37.51 32.95 38.95
C GLU A 94 -37.90 33.56 37.58
N SER A 95 -39.21 33.50 37.25
CA SER A 95 -39.92 34.32 36.24
C SER A 95 -39.55 34.19 34.74
N LEU A 96 -40.42 34.45 33.76
CA LEU A 96 -41.88 34.21 33.54
C LEU A 96 -42.19 34.67 32.09
N GLN A 97 -43.05 33.95 31.33
CA GLN A 97 -43.88 34.45 30.20
C GLN A 97 -43.19 35.19 29.00
N ALA A 98 -43.56 35.03 27.72
CA ALA A 98 -44.67 34.31 27.09
C ALA A 98 -44.37 33.97 25.61
N ASP A 99 -45.02 32.91 25.13
CA ASP A 99 -45.77 32.73 23.86
C ASP A 99 -45.40 33.45 22.53
N ALA A 100 -45.57 32.64 21.47
CA ALA A 100 -46.18 32.96 20.16
C ALA A 100 -45.33 33.33 18.91
N GLU A 101 -45.40 32.39 17.95
CA GLU A 101 -45.83 32.58 16.55
C GLU A 101 -44.86 33.05 15.43
N GLU A 102 -45.40 32.91 14.20
CA GLU A 102 -44.80 32.87 12.87
C GLU A 102 -44.54 34.32 12.33
N ASP A 103 -44.04 34.63 11.13
CA ASP A 103 -44.02 33.93 9.83
C ASP A 103 -42.92 34.49 8.89
N VAL A 104 -42.92 34.08 7.62
CA VAL A 104 -42.00 34.42 6.52
C VAL A 104 -42.07 35.89 6.07
N GLY A 105 -40.92 36.46 5.67
CA GLY A 105 -40.86 37.71 4.91
C GLY A 105 -39.55 37.91 4.14
N GLU A 106 -39.59 37.92 2.81
CA GLU A 106 -38.46 38.36 1.97
C GLU A 106 -38.37 39.89 1.92
N ALA A 107 -37.15 40.44 1.96
CA ALA A 107 -36.89 41.82 1.53
C ALA A 107 -35.49 41.94 0.90
N ARG A 108 -35.42 42.44 -0.33
CA ARG A 108 -34.17 42.91 -0.97
C ARG A 108 -34.04 44.42 -0.82
N ALA A 109 -32.94 44.87 -0.24
CA ALA A 109 -32.29 46.14 -0.56
C ALA A 109 -30.85 46.11 -0.04
N GLY A 110 -29.95 46.85 -0.68
CA GLY A 110 -28.61 47.13 -0.17
C GLY A 110 -28.25 48.58 -0.44
N LEU A 111 -27.20 49.09 0.20
CA LEU A 111 -26.53 50.33 -0.19
C LEU A 111 -25.12 50.43 0.44
N SER A 112 -24.33 51.33 -0.14
CA SER A 112 -22.91 51.64 0.09
C SER A 112 -22.57 52.23 1.47
N ILE A 113 -21.26 52.25 1.80
CA ILE A 113 -20.51 53.48 2.14
C ILE A 113 -19.00 53.21 1.93
N ASP A 114 -18.20 54.29 1.78
CA ASP A 114 -16.87 54.27 1.17
C ASP A 114 -15.82 55.11 1.96
N GLU A 115 -14.55 54.94 1.59
CA GLU A 115 -13.36 55.83 1.77
C GLU A 115 -12.84 56.29 3.17
N ARG A 116 -11.56 55.90 3.40
CA ARG A 116 -10.41 56.68 3.97
C ARG A 116 -10.42 57.19 5.44
N PHE A 117 -9.45 56.71 6.24
CA PHE A 117 -8.60 57.62 7.06
C PHE A 117 -7.20 57.03 7.41
N LEU A 118 -6.18 57.88 7.24
CA LEU A 118 -4.78 57.97 7.76
C LEU A 118 -4.24 56.95 8.82
N ALA A 119 -2.92 56.69 9.00
CA ALA A 119 -1.65 56.94 8.30
C ALA A 119 -0.47 56.38 9.17
N ASN A 120 0.80 56.58 8.77
CA ASN A 120 2.06 56.47 9.57
C ASN A 120 2.53 55.01 9.91
N SER A 121 3.85 54.69 10.04
CA SER A 121 5.07 55.52 10.09
C SER A 121 6.41 54.75 9.80
N VAL A 122 7.43 55.49 9.32
CA VAL A 122 8.90 55.41 9.63
C VAL A 122 9.81 54.26 9.10
N ILE A 123 10.57 54.57 8.03
CA ILE A 123 12.06 54.77 7.88
C ILE A 123 13.11 53.74 8.43
N GLU A 124 14.26 53.70 7.70
CA GLU A 124 15.67 53.32 8.02
C GLU A 124 16.15 51.95 7.47
N GLU A 125 16.77 51.85 6.27
CA GLU A 125 18.12 52.28 5.79
C GLU A 125 19.30 51.34 6.18
N PHE A 126 20.09 50.87 5.19
CA PHE A 126 21.54 51.19 4.97
C PHE A 126 22.24 50.23 3.97
N HIS A 127 22.87 50.80 2.91
CA HIS A 127 24.20 50.46 2.30
C HIS A 127 24.57 48.98 1.92
N GLU A 128 25.49 48.59 1.02
CA GLU A 128 26.35 49.10 -0.08
C GLU A 128 26.98 47.83 -0.77
N GLN A 129 27.85 47.76 -1.80
CA GLN A 129 28.62 48.67 -2.69
C GLN A 129 29.06 47.87 -3.97
N ASP A 130 29.41 48.55 -5.07
CA ASP A 130 30.58 48.39 -5.99
C ASP A 130 31.05 46.98 -6.52
N GLU A 131 31.77 46.82 -7.65
CA GLU A 131 32.17 47.71 -8.78
C GLU A 131 32.48 46.88 -10.06
N ASP A 132 32.63 47.59 -11.19
CA ASP A 132 33.34 47.31 -12.46
C ASP A 132 34.10 45.98 -12.75
N GLY A 133 34.14 45.62 -14.04
CA GLY A 133 35.12 44.65 -14.58
C GLY A 133 34.87 44.19 -16.02
N SER A 134 35.42 44.89 -17.02
CA SER A 134 35.19 44.59 -18.46
C SER A 134 36.33 43.84 -19.15
N HIS A 135 36.00 43.19 -20.29
CA HIS A 135 36.91 42.77 -21.37
C HIS A 135 37.85 41.54 -21.11
N GLN A 136 38.30 40.76 -22.11
CA GLN A 136 38.33 41.00 -23.57
C GLN A 136 38.37 39.71 -24.44
N ILE A 137 37.73 39.77 -25.63
CA ILE A 137 37.99 39.05 -26.91
C ILE A 137 38.12 37.50 -26.95
N ALA A 138 37.26 36.92 -27.79
CA ALA A 138 37.65 35.88 -28.76
C ALA A 138 37.35 36.39 -30.19
N SER A 139 38.11 35.99 -31.20
CA SER A 139 37.98 36.50 -32.58
C SER A 139 37.46 35.44 -33.57
N ALA A 140 36.32 35.75 -34.20
CA ALA A 140 35.97 35.62 -35.63
C ALA A 140 36.54 34.43 -36.48
N ALA A 141 35.82 33.89 -37.47
CA ALA A 141 35.02 34.58 -38.49
C ALA A 141 34.19 33.56 -39.32
N VAL A 142 33.22 33.86 -40.20
CA VAL A 142 32.33 35.00 -40.56
C VAL A 142 31.37 34.46 -41.65
N ASN A 143 30.10 34.81 -41.88
CA ASN A 143 28.95 35.38 -41.16
C ASN A 143 27.68 34.91 -41.96
N GLY A 144 26.45 35.27 -41.57
CA GLY A 144 25.29 35.06 -42.47
C GLY A 144 23.96 35.68 -42.06
N TYR A 145 23.64 35.68 -40.77
CA TYR A 145 22.50 36.39 -40.17
C TYR A 145 23.05 37.48 -39.22
N PRO A 146 22.32 38.59 -39.00
CA PRO A 146 22.68 39.56 -37.97
C PRO A 146 22.26 39.02 -36.59
N GLU A 147 23.24 38.61 -35.78
CA GLU A 147 23.01 38.04 -34.45
C GLU A 147 22.43 39.09 -33.49
N ALA A 148 21.20 38.85 -33.02
CA ALA A 148 20.46 39.76 -32.17
C ALA A 148 20.76 39.55 -30.67
N ARG A 149 21.91 40.06 -30.21
CA ARG A 149 22.34 40.26 -28.80
C ARG A 149 22.23 39.03 -27.86
N ASP A 150 23.39 38.52 -27.42
CA ASP A 150 23.54 37.39 -26.49
C ASP A 150 22.95 37.58 -25.06
N HIS A 151 21.63 37.62 -24.94
CA HIS A 151 20.86 37.47 -23.69
C HIS A 151 19.81 36.37 -23.87
N ASP A 152 20.25 35.18 -24.31
CA ASP A 152 19.39 34.05 -24.64
C ASP A 152 18.79 33.40 -23.37
N ALA A 153 17.72 34.00 -22.86
CA ALA A 153 17.06 33.67 -21.59
C ALA A 153 16.21 32.38 -21.68
N THR A 154 16.80 31.26 -22.11
CA THR A 154 16.09 29.98 -22.23
C THR A 154 15.58 29.50 -20.87
N LEU A 155 14.26 29.38 -20.70
CA LEU A 155 13.64 28.90 -19.47
C LEU A 155 13.25 27.42 -19.57
N GLU A 156 13.25 26.68 -18.46
CA GLU A 156 12.61 25.36 -18.42
C GLU A 156 11.08 25.52 -18.32
N ALA A 157 10.34 24.98 -19.29
CA ALA A 157 8.88 24.91 -19.23
C ALA A 157 8.38 23.71 -18.41
N TRP A 158 7.45 23.96 -17.49
CA TRP A 158 6.85 22.97 -16.59
C TRP A 158 5.31 23.08 -16.55
N PRO A 159 4.56 21.97 -16.60
CA PRO A 159 3.11 21.99 -16.59
C PRO A 159 2.51 22.24 -15.19
N ILE A 160 1.50 23.11 -15.11
CA ILE A 160 0.75 23.41 -13.88
C ILE A 160 -0.27 22.30 -13.60
N ALA A 161 -0.14 21.67 -12.42
CA ALA A 161 -1.00 20.56 -12.01
C ALA A 161 -2.35 20.97 -11.39
N ASN A 162 -2.47 22.19 -10.81
CA ASN A 162 -3.71 22.71 -10.23
C ASN A 162 -3.97 24.13 -10.75
N ARG A 163 -5.15 24.35 -11.33
CA ARG A 163 -5.63 25.62 -11.88
C ARG A 163 -5.68 26.76 -10.86
N GLN A 164 -5.87 26.46 -9.57
CA GLN A 164 -5.96 27.48 -8.51
C GLN A 164 -4.71 28.36 -8.42
N ALA A 165 -3.53 27.78 -8.68
CA ALA A 165 -2.25 28.50 -8.65
C ALA A 165 -2.12 29.60 -9.72
N LEU A 166 -2.94 29.56 -10.79
CA LEU A 166 -3.03 30.62 -11.80
C LEU A 166 -4.14 31.64 -11.49
N THR A 167 -5.25 31.20 -10.88
CA THR A 167 -6.38 32.10 -10.58
C THR A 167 -6.04 33.15 -9.53
N GLU A 168 -5.17 32.85 -8.56
CA GLU A 168 -4.75 33.81 -7.53
C GLU A 168 -3.99 35.00 -8.15
N PRO A 169 -2.83 34.84 -8.83
CA PRO A 169 -2.13 35.95 -9.50
C PRO A 169 -2.97 36.71 -10.52
N ILE A 170 -3.80 36.01 -11.32
CA ILE A 170 -4.69 36.66 -12.28
C ILE A 170 -5.73 37.54 -11.56
N SER A 171 -6.29 37.09 -10.44
CA SER A 171 -7.25 37.88 -9.66
C SER A 171 -6.61 39.09 -9.00
N GLU A 172 -5.37 38.98 -8.50
CA GLU A 172 -4.60 40.11 -8.00
C GLU A 172 -4.33 41.12 -9.10
N TRP A 173 -3.87 40.68 -10.28
CA TRP A 173 -3.63 41.56 -11.43
C TRP A 173 -4.92 42.27 -11.89
N GLN A 174 -6.04 41.55 -11.98
CA GLN A 174 -7.33 42.12 -12.37
C GLN A 174 -7.84 43.16 -11.33
N SER A 175 -7.54 42.96 -10.04
CA SER A 175 -7.88 43.94 -8.99
C SER A 175 -7.10 45.26 -9.10
N ARG A 176 -5.95 45.26 -9.79
CA ARG A 176 -5.12 46.45 -10.09
C ARG A 176 -5.52 47.16 -11.39
N GLN A 177 -6.55 46.67 -12.10
CA GLN A 177 -6.91 47.05 -13.48
C GLN A 177 -8.43 47.27 -13.66
N ASP A 178 -9.15 47.57 -12.58
CA ASP A 178 -10.61 47.82 -12.52
C ASP A 178 -11.48 46.74 -13.21
N GLY A 179 -10.98 45.50 -13.33
CA GLY A 179 -11.68 44.38 -13.96
C GLY A 179 -11.96 44.52 -15.46
N LEU A 180 -11.46 45.56 -16.13
CA LEU A 180 -11.78 45.90 -17.54
C LEU A 180 -11.23 44.92 -18.59
N CYS A 181 -10.40 43.95 -18.19
CA CYS A 181 -9.73 43.03 -19.09
C CYS A 181 -9.96 41.57 -18.67
N GLU A 182 -10.70 40.81 -19.49
CA GLU A 182 -10.75 39.35 -19.37
C GLU A 182 -9.36 38.75 -19.64
N VAL A 183 -9.05 37.68 -18.91
CA VAL A 183 -7.83 36.87 -19.07
C VAL A 183 -8.24 35.44 -19.37
N ASP A 184 -7.73 34.89 -20.47
CA ASP A 184 -7.82 33.45 -20.76
C ASP A 184 -6.71 32.71 -20.01
N GLU A 185 -7.10 31.95 -18.98
CA GLU A 185 -6.19 31.18 -18.13
C GLU A 185 -5.39 30.12 -18.90
N GLU A 186 -5.84 29.72 -20.09
CA GLU A 186 -5.15 28.73 -20.93
C GLU A 186 -4.12 29.36 -21.90
N SER A 187 -4.00 30.70 -21.92
CA SER A 187 -2.91 31.43 -22.58
C SER A 187 -2.07 32.27 -21.59
N ALA A 188 -2.14 31.94 -20.30
CA ALA A 188 -1.34 32.55 -19.23
C ALA A 188 -0.06 31.74 -18.90
N ILE A 189 0.99 32.44 -18.45
CA ILE A 189 2.26 31.86 -17.97
C ILE A 189 2.62 32.50 -16.63
N LEU A 190 3.08 31.70 -15.66
CA LEU A 190 3.70 32.22 -14.43
C LEU A 190 5.23 32.17 -14.51
N LEU A 191 5.86 33.32 -14.24
CA LEU A 191 7.30 33.48 -14.07
C LEU A 191 7.60 34.04 -12.66
N SER A 192 8.79 33.75 -12.15
CA SER A 192 9.35 34.46 -11.00
C SER A 192 9.73 35.90 -11.38
N GLU A 193 9.61 36.82 -10.43
CA GLU A 193 9.89 38.26 -10.62
C GLU A 193 11.31 38.51 -11.18
N GLU A 194 12.31 37.79 -10.66
CA GLU A 194 13.69 37.77 -11.16
C GLU A 194 13.79 37.46 -12.66
N ARG A 195 13.00 36.49 -13.15
CA ARG A 195 13.02 36.05 -14.55
C ARG A 195 12.22 36.97 -15.46
N LEU A 196 11.13 37.56 -14.96
CA LEU A 196 10.41 38.60 -15.69
C LEU A 196 11.30 39.84 -15.90
N ALA A 197 12.02 40.27 -14.86
CA ALA A 197 12.98 41.37 -14.93
C ALA A 197 14.14 41.07 -15.89
N ALA A 198 14.71 39.86 -15.85
CA ALA A 198 15.76 39.43 -16.79
C ALA A 198 15.29 39.35 -18.26
N ILE A 199 13.99 39.14 -18.49
CA ILE A 199 13.38 39.12 -19.83
C ILE A 199 13.00 40.53 -20.32
N GLY A 200 12.75 41.49 -19.40
CA GLY A 200 12.38 42.87 -19.76
C GLY A 200 10.89 43.05 -20.08
N GLY A 201 10.02 42.24 -19.48
CA GLY A 201 8.55 42.40 -19.54
C GLY A 201 7.97 42.92 -18.22
N PHE A 202 6.68 43.27 -18.23
CA PHE A 202 5.91 43.64 -17.04
C PHE A 202 4.76 42.65 -16.75
N ASP A 203 4.22 42.72 -15.53
CA ASP A 203 3.14 41.85 -15.06
C ASP A 203 1.84 42.11 -15.86
N GLY A 204 1.39 41.10 -16.61
CA GLY A 204 0.25 41.14 -17.52
C GLY A 204 0.58 41.41 -19.00
N ASP A 205 1.85 41.62 -19.37
CA ASP A 205 2.28 41.87 -20.76
C ASP A 205 2.07 40.68 -21.69
N TRP A 206 2.03 40.97 -23.00
CA TRP A 206 2.04 39.98 -24.08
C TRP A 206 3.47 39.61 -24.50
N ALA A 207 3.70 38.31 -24.67
CA ALA A 207 4.93 37.77 -25.23
C ALA A 207 4.63 36.76 -26.34
N VAL A 208 5.57 36.63 -27.29
CA VAL A 208 5.64 35.45 -28.16
C VAL A 208 6.44 34.37 -27.44
N ILE A 209 5.92 33.15 -27.47
CA ILE A 209 6.53 31.97 -26.85
C ILE A 209 6.75 30.87 -27.89
N GLU A 210 7.93 30.25 -27.86
CA GLU A 210 8.31 29.16 -28.76
C GLU A 210 9.16 28.11 -28.00
N ILE A 211 9.11 26.85 -28.39
CA ILE A 211 10.01 25.82 -27.84
C ILE A 211 11.27 25.77 -28.69
N ALA A 212 12.44 25.88 -28.06
CA ALA A 212 13.73 25.96 -28.77
C ALA A 212 13.91 24.80 -29.76
N GLY A 213 13.98 25.13 -31.06
CA GLY A 213 14.07 24.16 -32.15
C GLY A 213 12.74 23.65 -32.72
N GLN A 214 11.60 24.25 -32.36
CA GLN A 214 10.27 23.96 -32.92
C GLN A 214 9.55 25.24 -33.35
N ALA A 215 9.53 25.52 -34.65
CA ALA A 215 8.97 26.72 -35.28
C ALA A 215 7.42 26.81 -35.20
N ARG A 216 6.87 26.88 -33.98
CA ARG A 216 5.44 27.03 -33.69
C ARG A 216 5.18 28.11 -32.63
N PRO A 217 5.52 29.38 -32.91
CA PRO A 217 5.35 30.48 -31.96
C PRO A 217 3.87 30.75 -31.64
N ARG A 218 3.58 31.18 -30.41
CA ARG A 218 2.22 31.50 -29.93
C ARG A 218 2.22 32.76 -29.09
N LEU A 219 1.11 33.51 -29.09
CA LEU A 219 0.90 34.61 -28.13
C LEU A 219 0.43 34.09 -26.77
N ALA A 220 1.02 34.61 -25.70
CA ALA A 220 0.63 34.35 -24.31
C ALA A 220 0.80 35.59 -23.43
N ARG A 221 0.15 35.60 -22.27
CA ARG A 221 0.27 36.65 -21.24
C ARG A 221 1.15 36.19 -20.09
N ILE A 222 2.08 37.02 -19.65
CA ILE A 222 2.96 36.73 -18.53
C ILE A 222 2.38 37.28 -17.23
N PHE A 223 2.43 36.50 -16.15
CA PHE A 223 2.09 36.91 -14.79
C PHE A 223 3.22 36.55 -13.83
N THR A 224 3.36 37.33 -12.77
CA THR A 224 4.36 37.12 -11.70
C THR A 224 3.91 36.09 -10.67
N THR A 225 4.88 35.42 -10.05
CA THR A 225 4.71 34.68 -8.79
C THR A 225 5.89 34.92 -7.86
N SER A 226 5.62 35.00 -6.55
CA SER A 226 6.60 35.22 -5.48
C SER A 226 7.51 34.01 -5.20
N HIS A 227 7.31 32.89 -5.90
CA HIS A 227 8.19 31.72 -5.81
C HIS A 227 9.46 31.91 -6.64
N SER A 228 10.62 32.04 -5.97
CA SER A 228 11.97 32.17 -6.55
C SER A 228 12.46 30.89 -7.24
N SER A 229 11.82 30.56 -8.37
CA SER A 229 12.03 29.37 -9.19
C SER A 229 12.55 29.78 -10.58
N SER A 230 13.52 29.02 -11.12
CA SER A 230 14.05 29.25 -12.49
C SER A 230 13.23 28.56 -13.59
N ARG A 231 11.94 28.30 -13.34
CA ARG A 231 11.03 27.57 -14.25
C ARG A 231 9.89 28.46 -14.71
N ALA A 232 9.54 28.35 -15.98
CA ALA A 232 8.28 28.88 -16.49
C ALA A 232 7.18 27.85 -16.24
N TYR A 233 6.07 28.26 -15.63
CA TYR A 233 4.93 27.40 -15.37
C TYR A 233 3.78 27.71 -16.33
N LEU A 234 3.29 26.69 -17.05
CA LEU A 234 2.29 26.82 -18.11
C LEU A 234 1.12 25.84 -17.93
N PRO A 235 -0.11 26.18 -18.36
CA PRO A 235 -1.21 25.22 -18.50
C PRO A 235 -0.83 24.00 -19.36
N PRO A 236 -1.29 22.78 -19.02
CA PRO A 236 -0.97 21.58 -19.81
C PRO A 236 -1.45 21.64 -21.27
N SER A 237 -2.57 22.34 -21.54
CA SER A 237 -3.07 22.60 -22.90
C SER A 237 -2.13 23.53 -23.67
N LEU A 238 -1.65 24.62 -23.04
CA LEU A 238 -0.69 25.56 -23.64
C LEU A 238 0.63 24.86 -24.00
N LEU A 239 1.21 24.10 -23.07
CA LEU A 239 2.46 23.36 -23.28
C LEU A 239 2.33 22.31 -24.39
N GLN A 240 1.18 21.64 -24.50
CA GLN A 240 0.92 20.74 -25.63
C GLN A 240 0.82 21.49 -26.97
N ASN A 241 0.17 22.66 -26.99
CA ASN A 241 -0.09 23.40 -28.22
C ASN A 241 1.13 24.15 -28.76
N LEU A 242 2.16 24.37 -27.95
CA LEU A 242 3.48 24.81 -28.42
C LEU A 242 4.22 23.73 -29.23
N HIS A 243 4.02 22.46 -28.92
CA HIS A 243 4.73 21.39 -29.60
C HIS A 243 4.17 21.11 -31.00
N ASP A 244 5.06 20.64 -31.89
CA ASP A 244 4.66 19.96 -33.11
C ASP A 244 3.98 18.61 -32.78
N PRO A 245 2.79 18.30 -33.35
CA PRO A 245 2.07 17.06 -33.09
C PRO A 245 2.85 15.77 -33.37
N ALA A 246 3.80 15.76 -34.31
CA ALA A 246 4.60 14.58 -34.63
C ALA A 246 5.71 14.30 -33.60
N THR A 247 6.31 15.35 -33.02
CA THR A 247 7.36 15.25 -31.99
C THR A 247 6.87 15.27 -30.55
N TYR A 248 5.66 15.78 -30.28
CA TYR A 248 5.10 15.94 -28.93
C TYR A 248 5.24 14.72 -28.00
N ALA A 249 5.78 14.94 -26.80
CA ALA A 249 5.74 14.02 -25.67
C ALA A 249 5.27 14.80 -24.42
N PRO A 250 4.29 14.32 -23.63
CA PRO A 250 3.74 15.10 -22.52
C PRO A 250 4.74 15.38 -21.39
N ASN A 251 5.58 14.39 -21.06
CA ASN A 251 6.58 14.47 -20.01
C ASN A 251 7.92 13.87 -20.54
N PRO A 252 8.71 14.63 -21.31
CA PRO A 252 10.06 14.23 -21.71
C PRO A 252 10.99 14.10 -20.49
N ARG A 253 12.08 13.33 -20.63
CA ARG A 253 13.08 13.14 -19.54
C ARG A 253 13.91 14.39 -19.24
N ALA A 254 13.90 15.38 -20.12
CA ALA A 254 14.43 16.71 -19.93
C ALA A 254 13.32 17.70 -20.28
N SER A 255 13.10 18.71 -19.44
CA SER A 255 12.13 19.79 -19.64
C SER A 255 12.41 20.51 -20.98
N PRO A 256 11.37 20.83 -21.79
CA PRO A 256 11.58 21.61 -23.00
C PRO A 256 12.05 23.03 -22.64
N ARG A 257 13.01 23.53 -23.41
CA ARG A 257 13.49 24.91 -23.29
C ARG A 257 12.52 25.85 -24.01
N LEU A 258 12.03 26.84 -23.30
CA LEU A 258 11.15 27.89 -23.79
C LEU A 258 11.98 29.12 -24.15
N LEU A 259 11.79 29.60 -25.37
CA LEU A 259 12.19 30.94 -25.81
C LEU A 259 11.00 31.88 -25.58
N MET A 260 11.27 33.05 -25.02
CA MET A 260 10.25 34.06 -24.73
C MET A 260 10.75 35.43 -25.18
N SER A 261 10.01 36.08 -26.07
CA SER A 261 10.26 37.47 -26.48
C SER A 261 9.08 38.36 -26.05
N PRO A 262 9.25 39.25 -25.06
CA PRO A 262 8.21 40.17 -24.63
C PRO A 262 8.05 41.28 -25.67
N ILE A 263 6.82 41.71 -25.91
CA ILE A 263 6.52 42.65 -27.00
C ILE A 263 6.56 44.09 -26.46
N SER A 264 7.57 44.38 -25.62
CA SER A 264 7.68 45.55 -24.74
C SER A 264 8.49 46.72 -25.32
N GLN A 265 8.88 46.71 -26.60
CA GLN A 265 9.66 47.78 -27.25
C GLN A 265 8.89 48.54 -28.34
N ALA A 266 7.81 49.25 -27.95
CA ALA A 266 7.14 50.22 -28.83
C ALA A 266 6.57 51.45 -28.08
N ARG A 267 7.25 51.93 -27.03
CA ARG A 267 6.90 53.18 -26.32
C ARG A 267 7.85 54.35 -26.65
N ALA A 268 8.06 54.59 -27.95
CA ALA A 268 8.69 55.82 -28.46
C ALA A 268 8.10 56.18 -29.83
N SER A 269 7.87 57.48 -30.09
CA SER A 269 7.41 58.08 -31.37
C SER A 269 6.36 57.26 -32.17
N VAL A 270 5.05 57.42 -31.96
CA VAL A 270 4.25 58.58 -32.40
C VAL A 270 3.05 58.74 -31.45
N ALA A 271 2.85 59.92 -30.86
CA ALA A 271 1.76 60.20 -29.94
C ALA A 271 0.66 61.07 -30.59
N GLY A 272 -0.50 60.45 -30.88
CA GLY A 272 -1.77 61.14 -31.07
C GLY A 272 -2.67 60.92 -29.85
N PRO A 273 -3.22 61.97 -29.20
CA PRO A 273 -3.81 61.83 -27.85
C PRO A 273 -5.27 61.36 -27.86
N SER A 274 -5.58 60.20 -28.44
CA SER A 274 -6.96 59.67 -28.50
C SER A 274 -7.08 58.14 -28.70
N ALA A 275 -6.25 57.33 -28.03
CA ALA A 275 -6.38 55.88 -28.03
C ALA A 275 -6.34 55.32 -26.59
N PRO A 276 -7.27 54.42 -26.18
CA PRO A 276 -7.26 53.80 -24.87
C PRO A 276 -6.09 52.80 -24.72
N LEU A 277 -5.61 52.61 -23.49
CA LEU A 277 -4.37 51.88 -23.18
C LEU A 277 -4.46 50.34 -23.26
N SER A 278 -5.54 49.79 -23.82
CA SER A 278 -5.78 48.35 -23.94
C SER A 278 -5.28 47.78 -25.28
N CYS A 279 -4.37 46.82 -25.21
CA CYS A 279 -3.78 46.05 -26.33
C CYS A 279 -2.87 46.83 -27.31
N PRO A 280 -1.53 46.68 -27.22
CA PRO A 280 -0.57 47.23 -28.19
C PRO A 280 -0.45 46.40 -29.50
N LEU A 281 -1.29 45.38 -29.65
CA LEU A 281 -1.30 44.42 -30.77
C LEU A 281 -2.73 44.21 -31.29
N PRO A 282 -2.99 44.40 -32.60
CA PRO A 282 -4.26 44.01 -33.21
C PRO A 282 -4.28 42.51 -33.47
N ILE A 283 -4.73 41.73 -32.49
CA ILE A 283 -5.03 40.30 -32.66
C ILE A 283 -6.37 40.19 -33.40
N PRO A 284 -6.48 39.47 -34.54
CA PRO A 284 -7.71 39.38 -35.31
C PRO A 284 -8.75 38.50 -34.62
N PHE A 285 -10.02 38.72 -34.95
CA PHE A 285 -11.11 37.79 -34.62
C PHE A 285 -11.18 36.65 -35.64
N ALA A 286 -11.73 35.51 -35.22
CA ALA A 286 -11.97 34.37 -36.08
C ALA A 286 -13.36 34.44 -36.73
N ASP A 287 -13.44 34.42 -38.06
CA ASP A 287 -14.69 34.39 -38.83
C ASP A 287 -15.33 33.00 -38.76
N SER A 288 -14.49 31.96 -38.88
CA SER A 288 -14.91 30.57 -38.81
C SER A 288 -13.85 29.66 -38.19
N LEU A 289 -14.34 28.66 -37.46
CA LEU A 289 -13.54 27.75 -36.65
C LEU A 289 -14.04 26.31 -36.89
N THR A 290 -13.23 25.47 -37.53
CA THR A 290 -13.57 24.05 -37.69
C THR A 290 -12.92 23.21 -36.59
N ILE A 291 -13.71 22.37 -35.93
CA ILE A 291 -13.29 21.58 -34.77
C ILE A 291 -13.52 20.09 -35.04
N ALA A 292 -12.45 19.32 -35.13
CA ALA A 292 -12.49 17.87 -35.10
C ALA A 292 -12.55 17.34 -33.66
N ARG A 293 -13.17 16.19 -33.47
CA ARG A 293 -13.18 15.46 -32.18
C ARG A 293 -11.96 14.54 -32.09
N VAL A 294 -11.25 14.54 -30.97
CA VAL A 294 -10.23 13.51 -30.71
C VAL A 294 -10.95 12.25 -30.18
N PRO A 295 -10.70 11.06 -30.73
CA PRO A 295 -11.45 9.87 -30.36
C PRO A 295 -11.00 9.29 -29.03
N SER A 296 -11.96 9.09 -28.12
CA SER A 296 -11.77 8.49 -26.81
C SER A 296 -12.91 7.54 -26.47
N ALA A 297 -12.75 6.73 -25.43
CA ALA A 297 -13.80 5.80 -24.97
C ALA A 297 -15.14 6.48 -24.64
N LEU A 298 -15.12 7.77 -24.29
CA LEU A 298 -16.32 8.61 -24.20
C LEU A 298 -16.74 9.17 -25.56
N SER A 299 -15.83 9.82 -26.28
CA SER A 299 -16.19 10.66 -27.44
C SER A 299 -16.68 9.85 -28.64
N VAL A 300 -16.29 8.57 -28.75
CA VAL A 300 -16.83 7.61 -29.74
C VAL A 300 -18.25 7.15 -29.40
N ASN A 301 -18.65 7.15 -28.12
CA ASN A 301 -19.97 6.67 -27.71
C ASN A 301 -21.04 7.77 -27.85
N ARG A 302 -21.92 7.60 -28.84
CA ARG A 302 -23.04 8.53 -29.18
C ARG A 302 -23.91 8.93 -27.98
N THR A 303 -24.02 8.11 -26.93
CA THR A 303 -24.80 8.45 -25.72
C THR A 303 -24.25 9.65 -24.92
N TYR A 304 -22.98 10.01 -25.09
CA TYR A 304 -22.36 11.16 -24.42
C TYR A 304 -22.29 12.42 -25.30
N GLN A 305 -22.74 12.33 -26.57
CA GLN A 305 -22.63 13.41 -27.55
C GLN A 305 -23.24 14.76 -27.11
N PRO A 306 -24.47 14.85 -26.57
CA PRO A 306 -25.01 16.15 -26.16
C PRO A 306 -24.20 16.78 -25.02
N LEU A 307 -23.68 15.97 -24.08
CA LEU A 307 -22.95 16.51 -22.92
C LEU A 307 -21.59 17.13 -23.28
N PHE A 308 -20.84 16.53 -24.21
CA PHE A 308 -19.56 17.12 -24.62
C PHE A 308 -19.71 18.31 -25.56
N LEU A 309 -20.87 18.45 -26.22
CA LEU A 309 -21.20 19.64 -27.02
C LEU A 309 -21.68 20.79 -26.14
N ASP A 310 -22.53 20.52 -25.13
CA ASP A 310 -22.91 21.47 -24.07
C ASP A 310 -21.67 21.99 -23.32
N ALA A 311 -20.76 21.10 -22.92
CA ALA A 311 -19.52 21.50 -22.26
C ALA A 311 -18.56 22.29 -23.19
N LEU A 312 -18.53 21.99 -24.50
CA LEU A 312 -17.75 22.77 -25.47
C LEU A 312 -18.35 24.16 -25.72
N ARG A 313 -19.68 24.26 -25.72
CA ARG A 313 -20.40 25.55 -25.77
C ARG A 313 -20.05 26.40 -24.54
N GLN A 314 -20.22 25.85 -23.34
CA GLN A 314 -19.88 26.52 -22.07
C GLN A 314 -18.38 26.92 -22.00
N TYR A 315 -17.49 26.14 -22.60
CA TYR A 315 -16.06 26.45 -22.69
C TYR A 315 -15.75 27.75 -23.45
N PHE A 316 -16.52 28.06 -24.51
CA PHE A 316 -16.38 29.27 -25.33
C PHE A 316 -17.30 30.42 -24.90
N GLU A 317 -18.49 30.14 -24.37
CA GLU A 317 -19.38 31.17 -23.79
C GLU A 317 -18.81 31.80 -22.51
N GLY A 318 -17.91 31.11 -21.80
CA GLY A 318 -17.41 31.54 -20.50
C GLY A 318 -16.47 32.75 -20.52
N ARG A 319 -15.63 32.89 -21.56
CA ARG A 319 -14.66 34.00 -21.79
C ARG A 319 -14.20 34.01 -23.24
N LYS A 320 -13.69 35.15 -23.74
CA LYS A 320 -12.98 35.21 -25.03
C LYS A 320 -11.62 34.49 -24.93
N ARG A 321 -11.24 33.71 -25.95
CA ARG A 321 -10.04 32.85 -25.93
C ARG A 321 -9.20 32.95 -27.19
N ILE A 322 -7.90 32.73 -27.07
CA ILE A 322 -6.97 32.74 -28.21
C ILE A 322 -6.70 31.30 -28.68
N VAL A 323 -6.96 31.05 -29.96
CA VAL A 323 -6.88 29.73 -30.59
C VAL A 323 -6.05 29.81 -31.87
N ARG A 324 -5.21 28.79 -32.14
CA ARG A 324 -4.46 28.63 -33.38
C ARG A 324 -4.87 27.33 -34.10
N GLU A 325 -4.72 27.28 -35.42
CA GLU A 325 -4.84 26.02 -36.17
C GLU A 325 -3.90 24.93 -35.62
N GLY A 326 -4.39 23.69 -35.56
CA GLY A 326 -3.67 22.56 -35.03
C GLY A 326 -3.67 22.45 -33.50
N ASP A 327 -4.32 23.37 -32.78
CA ASP A 327 -4.48 23.32 -31.33
C ASP A 327 -5.34 22.14 -30.86
N ILE A 328 -5.11 21.73 -29.61
CA ILE A 328 -5.93 20.78 -28.86
C ILE A 328 -6.55 21.50 -27.67
N ILE A 329 -7.85 21.28 -27.48
CA ILE A 329 -8.70 21.87 -26.44
C ILE A 329 -9.19 20.75 -25.51
N ALA A 330 -9.14 20.96 -24.20
CA ALA A 330 -9.49 19.96 -23.19
C ALA A 330 -10.74 20.37 -22.40
N VAL A 331 -11.86 19.67 -22.60
CA VAL A 331 -13.16 20.02 -22.02
C VAL A 331 -13.57 19.00 -20.96
N GLY A 332 -13.81 19.46 -19.73
CA GLY A 332 -14.29 18.60 -18.64
C GLY A 332 -15.77 18.22 -18.81
N VAL A 333 -16.09 16.94 -18.64
CA VAL A 333 -17.45 16.40 -18.83
C VAL A 333 -17.88 15.60 -17.60
N ASP A 334 -19.16 15.72 -17.22
CA ASP A 334 -19.77 14.91 -16.16
C ASP A 334 -20.59 13.75 -16.73
N LYS A 335 -20.06 12.53 -16.61
CA LYS A 335 -20.76 11.27 -16.95
C LYS A 335 -22.10 11.09 -16.22
N GLY A 336 -22.24 11.62 -15.00
CA GLY A 336 -23.43 11.48 -14.17
C GLY A 336 -24.67 12.08 -14.82
N LYS A 337 -24.53 13.19 -15.56
CA LYS A 337 -25.62 13.89 -16.24
C LYS A 337 -26.39 13.00 -17.23
N VAL A 338 -25.76 12.01 -17.89
CA VAL A 338 -26.44 11.13 -18.86
C VAL A 338 -27.61 10.36 -18.23
N ARG A 339 -27.47 9.93 -16.97
CA ARG A 339 -28.51 9.16 -16.27
C ARG A 339 -29.79 9.99 -16.12
N TRP A 340 -29.65 11.27 -15.79
CA TRP A 340 -30.75 12.21 -15.61
C TRP A 340 -31.39 12.62 -16.94
N VAL A 341 -30.58 12.83 -17.99
CA VAL A 341 -31.09 13.10 -19.35
C VAL A 341 -31.97 11.96 -19.85
N LYS A 342 -31.52 10.71 -19.73
CA LYS A 342 -32.32 9.53 -20.12
C LYS A 342 -33.62 9.38 -19.33
N GLN A 343 -33.59 9.69 -18.04
CA GLN A 343 -34.78 9.57 -17.19
C GLN A 343 -35.83 10.63 -17.56
N LYS A 344 -35.40 11.87 -17.83
CA LYS A 344 -36.31 12.94 -18.28
C LYS A 344 -37.00 12.61 -19.61
N SER A 345 -36.32 11.95 -20.54
CA SER A 345 -36.95 11.51 -21.81
C SER A 345 -37.96 10.39 -21.63
N THR A 346 -37.81 9.50 -20.65
CA THR A 346 -38.78 8.42 -20.40
C THR A 346 -40.01 8.86 -19.61
N ASP A 347 -39.92 9.97 -18.86
CA ASP A 347 -41.04 10.50 -18.08
C ASP A 347 -42.04 11.30 -18.95
N ASP A 348 -41.62 11.79 -20.13
CA ASP A 348 -42.45 12.56 -21.08
C ASP A 348 -43.22 11.68 -22.10
N GLU A 349 -42.70 10.49 -22.46
CA GLU A 349 -43.39 9.51 -23.35
C GLU A 349 -44.65 8.88 -22.71
N GLY A 350 -45.05 9.32 -21.51
CA GLY A 350 -46.19 8.80 -20.75
C GLY A 350 -47.57 9.35 -21.13
N LYS A 351 -47.67 10.26 -22.12
CA LYS A 351 -48.94 10.85 -22.56
C LYS A 351 -49.01 11.01 -24.08
N GLU A 352 -50.24 10.83 -24.57
CA GLU A 352 -50.69 11.02 -25.95
C GLU A 352 -50.09 10.06 -27.01
N GLY A 353 -50.85 9.61 -28.01
CA GLY A 353 -52.29 9.87 -28.17
C GLY A 353 -52.93 9.68 -29.53
N LYS A 354 -52.28 9.04 -30.52
CA LYS A 354 -52.68 8.97 -31.94
C LYS A 354 -52.74 10.32 -32.68
N ASP A 355 -52.00 10.44 -33.78
CA ASP A 355 -52.59 10.35 -35.12
C ASP A 355 -51.45 10.26 -36.18
N GLN A 356 -51.74 10.49 -37.47
CA GLN A 356 -50.94 10.01 -38.60
C GLN A 356 -50.03 11.06 -39.27
N GLU A 357 -48.94 10.54 -39.86
CA GLU A 357 -48.16 11.05 -41.01
C GLU A 357 -48.29 12.53 -41.45
N THR A 358 -47.19 13.28 -41.34
CA THR A 358 -46.68 14.08 -42.48
C THR A 358 -45.17 14.31 -42.36
N GLN A 359 -44.48 14.57 -43.47
CA GLN A 359 -43.08 14.99 -43.52
C GLN A 359 -42.99 16.52 -43.59
N GLN A 360 -42.16 17.16 -42.76
CA GLN A 360 -41.37 18.34 -43.15
C GLN A 360 -40.29 18.72 -42.11
N ASP A 361 -39.14 19.12 -42.65
CA ASP A 361 -38.11 20.06 -42.15
C ASP A 361 -37.65 20.01 -40.66
N GLU A 362 -36.39 19.61 -40.46
CA GLU A 362 -35.67 19.75 -39.19
C GLU A 362 -35.15 21.19 -38.98
N GLU A 363 -35.81 21.99 -38.14
CA GLU A 363 -35.15 23.12 -37.46
C GLU A 363 -34.67 22.71 -36.05
N PRO A 364 -33.47 23.14 -35.60
CA PRO A 364 -32.94 22.79 -34.29
C PRO A 364 -33.56 23.65 -33.19
N VAL A 365 -34.48 23.07 -32.41
CA VAL A 365 -35.15 23.75 -31.29
C VAL A 365 -34.16 24.14 -30.18
N ASP A 366 -34.26 25.38 -29.69
CA ASP A 366 -33.38 25.96 -28.66
C ASP A 366 -33.49 25.26 -27.28
N PHE A 367 -32.41 24.58 -26.87
CA PHE A 367 -32.32 23.90 -25.56
C PHE A 367 -32.01 24.87 -24.40
N ASN A 368 -32.98 25.70 -24.02
CA ASN A 368 -32.90 26.57 -22.84
C ASN A 368 -33.15 25.81 -21.52
N LEU A 369 -32.14 25.09 -21.01
CA LEU A 369 -32.24 24.27 -19.79
C LEU A 369 -32.00 25.07 -18.48
N SER A 370 -32.62 26.23 -18.33
CA SER A 370 -32.38 27.16 -17.21
C SER A 370 -33.15 26.79 -15.93
N SER A 371 -32.84 25.64 -15.31
CA SER A 371 -33.34 25.29 -13.96
C SER A 371 -32.35 24.46 -13.12
N VAL A 372 -31.79 25.11 -12.09
CA VAL A 372 -31.18 24.53 -10.87
C VAL A 372 -30.26 23.30 -11.08
N SER A 373 -29.31 23.40 -12.01
CA SER A 373 -28.09 22.58 -11.93
C SER A 373 -27.12 23.22 -10.93
N SER A 374 -26.44 22.40 -10.12
CA SER A 374 -25.40 22.87 -9.22
C SER A 374 -24.19 23.33 -10.03
N ARG A 375 -23.94 24.64 -10.09
CA ARG A 375 -22.82 25.27 -10.84
C ARG A 375 -21.43 24.72 -10.47
N ASN A 376 -21.30 24.03 -9.32
CA ASN A 376 -20.04 23.53 -8.77
C ASN A 376 -20.00 21.99 -8.69
N ALA A 377 -20.61 21.27 -9.65
CA ALA A 377 -20.37 19.84 -9.83
C ALA A 377 -19.02 19.63 -10.55
N ALA A 378 -18.04 19.03 -9.88
CA ALA A 378 -16.71 18.79 -10.45
C ALA A 378 -16.78 17.83 -11.66
N PRO A 379 -16.08 18.10 -12.77
CA PRO A 379 -16.07 17.22 -13.94
C PRO A 379 -15.46 15.84 -13.62
N THR A 380 -15.94 14.80 -14.30
CA THR A 380 -15.60 13.39 -13.99
C THR A 380 -14.71 12.72 -15.03
N ASP A 381 -14.55 13.33 -16.20
CA ASP A 381 -13.65 12.91 -17.28
C ASP A 381 -13.38 14.09 -18.23
N VAL A 382 -12.59 13.87 -19.30
CA VAL A 382 -12.27 14.88 -20.31
C VAL A 382 -12.63 14.38 -21.71
N VAL A 383 -13.14 15.29 -22.55
CA VAL A 383 -13.19 15.11 -24.00
C VAL A 383 -12.27 16.14 -24.65
N HIS A 384 -11.44 15.67 -25.58
CA HIS A 384 -10.48 16.49 -26.29
C HIS A 384 -10.94 16.80 -27.71
N PHE A 385 -10.70 18.02 -28.13
CA PHE A 385 -11.04 18.54 -29.45
C PHE A 385 -9.79 19.08 -30.13
N HIS A 386 -9.79 19.10 -31.46
CA HIS A 386 -8.67 19.52 -32.29
C HIS A 386 -9.14 20.56 -33.32
N VAL A 387 -8.42 21.68 -33.44
CA VAL A 387 -8.75 22.76 -34.36
C VAL A 387 -8.21 22.42 -35.76
N SER A 388 -9.11 22.03 -36.66
CA SER A 388 -8.77 21.53 -38.00
C SER A 388 -8.48 22.62 -39.02
N SER A 389 -9.10 23.80 -38.89
CA SER A 389 -8.80 25.00 -39.67
C SER A 389 -9.38 26.24 -38.98
N LEU A 390 -8.77 27.40 -39.24
CA LEU A 390 -9.12 28.69 -38.64
C LEU A 390 -9.07 29.77 -39.73
N THR A 391 -10.15 30.52 -39.93
CA THR A 391 -10.15 31.69 -40.82
C THR A 391 -10.33 32.96 -39.99
N ALA A 392 -9.49 33.97 -40.21
CA ALA A 392 -9.46 35.21 -39.45
C ALA A 392 -9.61 36.44 -40.36
N GLU A 393 -10.22 37.50 -39.82
CA GLU A 393 -10.68 38.66 -40.58
C GLU A 393 -9.50 39.50 -41.13
N LEU A 394 -9.22 39.37 -42.44
CA LEU A 394 -7.97 39.85 -43.05
C LEU A 394 -7.99 41.36 -43.39
N ASN A 395 -7.39 42.17 -42.52
CA ASN A 395 -7.27 43.62 -42.72
C ASN A 395 -6.15 44.02 -43.71
N SER A 396 -6.43 43.84 -45.01
CA SER A 396 -5.65 44.29 -46.19
C SER A 396 -4.29 43.58 -46.45
N PRO A 397 -3.82 43.49 -47.72
CA PRO A 397 -2.56 42.83 -48.06
C PRO A 397 -1.32 43.67 -47.68
N PRO A 398 -0.15 43.04 -47.50
CA PRO A 398 1.08 43.73 -47.07
C PRO A 398 1.64 44.66 -48.15
N SER A 399 2.36 45.69 -47.69
CA SER A 399 3.17 46.60 -48.51
C SER A 399 4.66 46.30 -48.33
N ASP A 400 5.38 46.02 -49.42
CA ASP A 400 6.80 45.66 -49.44
C ASP A 400 7.74 46.79 -48.94
N THR A 401 7.82 47.02 -47.62
CA THR A 401 8.74 47.99 -47.01
C THR A 401 9.25 47.60 -45.62
N ALA A 402 10.57 47.68 -45.45
CA ALA A 402 11.36 47.53 -44.21
C ALA A 402 11.54 46.11 -43.65
N ARG A 403 12.66 45.91 -42.94
CA ARG A 403 13.15 44.62 -42.39
C ARG A 403 13.42 44.76 -40.89
N ASP A 404 12.37 45.00 -40.10
CA ASP A 404 12.46 45.07 -38.65
C ASP A 404 11.80 43.81 -38.03
N PRO A 405 12.43 43.11 -37.07
CA PRO A 405 11.86 41.88 -36.51
C PRO A 405 10.53 42.13 -35.77
N ASP A 406 10.38 43.30 -35.13
CA ASP A 406 9.12 43.72 -34.50
C ASP A 406 7.99 44.00 -35.52
N PHE A 407 8.34 44.25 -36.78
CA PHE A 407 7.36 44.38 -37.87
C PHE A 407 6.85 42.99 -38.28
N GLU A 408 7.74 42.02 -38.47
CA GLU A 408 7.37 40.63 -38.81
C GLU A 408 6.47 40.00 -37.73
N VAL A 409 6.76 40.20 -36.44
CA VAL A 409 5.89 39.72 -35.34
C VAL A 409 4.50 40.38 -35.35
N ARG A 410 4.42 41.67 -35.71
CA ARG A 410 3.14 42.39 -35.82
C ARG A 410 2.33 41.99 -37.04
N GLU A 411 2.98 41.66 -38.15
CA GLU A 411 2.34 41.13 -39.35
C GLU A 411 1.85 39.69 -39.09
N ALA A 412 2.68 38.84 -38.49
CA ALA A 412 2.32 37.50 -38.05
C ALA A 412 1.12 37.47 -37.09
N ALA A 413 1.01 38.46 -36.19
CA ALA A 413 -0.15 38.68 -35.34
C ALA A 413 -1.41 39.04 -36.15
N ARG A 414 -1.31 40.01 -37.08
CA ARG A 414 -2.44 40.44 -37.93
C ARG A 414 -2.98 39.36 -38.85
N ILE A 415 -2.11 38.49 -39.39
CA ILE A 415 -2.49 37.34 -40.22
C ILE A 415 -3.09 36.20 -39.36
N GLY A 416 -3.04 36.30 -38.02
CA GLY A 416 -3.57 35.30 -37.10
C GLY A 416 -2.66 34.06 -36.94
N THR A 417 -1.44 34.07 -37.50
CA THR A 417 -0.52 32.93 -37.44
C THR A 417 -0.04 32.61 -36.02
N LEU A 418 -0.06 33.60 -35.12
CA LEU A 418 0.23 33.47 -33.69
C LEU A 418 -0.99 33.06 -32.85
N GLY A 419 -2.18 32.99 -33.48
CA GLY A 419 -3.50 32.78 -32.87
C GLY A 419 -4.49 33.91 -33.20
N ALA A 420 -5.78 33.60 -33.20
CA ALA A 420 -6.88 34.55 -33.33
C ALA A 420 -7.83 34.47 -32.12
N VAL A 421 -8.57 35.54 -31.85
CA VAL A 421 -9.59 35.59 -30.79
C VAL A 421 -10.87 34.93 -31.28
N VAL A 422 -11.33 33.91 -30.56
CA VAL A 422 -12.63 33.27 -30.77
C VAL A 422 -13.66 33.97 -29.88
N ASP A 423 -14.73 34.48 -30.50
CA ASP A 423 -15.87 35.09 -29.84
C ASP A 423 -17.16 34.35 -30.27
N PRO A 424 -17.92 33.74 -29.35
CA PRO A 424 -19.10 32.94 -29.71
C PRO A 424 -20.23 33.76 -30.35
N SER A 425 -20.19 35.10 -30.28
CA SER A 425 -21.16 35.98 -30.95
C SER A 425 -20.80 36.34 -32.40
N LEU A 426 -19.55 36.10 -32.81
CA LEU A 426 -19.02 36.46 -34.15
C LEU A 426 -18.52 35.24 -34.93
N THR A 427 -17.82 34.32 -34.26
CA THR A 427 -17.14 33.18 -34.89
C THR A 427 -18.10 32.04 -35.25
N LYS A 428 -18.21 31.70 -36.54
CA LYS A 428 -18.97 30.53 -37.00
C LYS A 428 -18.23 29.22 -36.70
N MET A 429 -18.69 28.48 -35.69
CA MET A 429 -18.13 27.17 -35.33
C MET A 429 -18.76 26.03 -36.13
N VAL A 430 -17.95 25.07 -36.59
CA VAL A 430 -18.41 23.87 -37.33
C VAL A 430 -17.68 22.62 -36.81
N GLN A 431 -18.41 21.57 -36.42
CA GLN A 431 -17.78 20.30 -36.03
C GLN A 431 -17.48 19.42 -37.24
N THR A 432 -16.22 19.01 -37.43
CA THR A 432 -15.75 18.28 -38.61
C THR A 432 -15.05 16.96 -38.22
N GLY A 433 -15.80 15.86 -38.24
CA GLY A 433 -15.24 14.50 -38.19
C GLY A 433 -14.50 14.13 -36.88
N VAL A 434 -13.49 13.27 -37.01
CA VAL A 434 -12.70 12.69 -35.92
C VAL A 434 -11.23 12.63 -36.35
N THR A 435 -10.30 13.01 -35.47
CA THR A 435 -8.86 13.02 -35.75
C THR A 435 -8.05 12.45 -34.59
N GLY A 436 -7.35 11.35 -34.82
CA GLY A 436 -6.45 10.73 -33.85
C GLY A 436 -5.21 11.57 -33.54
N ARG A 437 -4.99 11.93 -32.28
CA ARG A 437 -3.79 12.66 -31.81
C ARG A 437 -3.40 12.20 -30.40
N ARG A 438 -2.16 12.50 -29.99
CA ARG A 438 -1.72 12.39 -28.58
C ARG A 438 -2.25 13.57 -27.76
N VAL A 439 -2.32 13.41 -26.44
CA VAL A 439 -3.02 14.33 -25.52
C VAL A 439 -2.26 14.50 -24.19
N ALA A 440 -2.25 15.70 -23.62
CA ALA A 440 -1.70 16.01 -22.28
C ALA A 440 -2.58 15.48 -21.13
N ASP A 441 -1.98 15.24 -19.96
CA ASP A 441 -2.74 14.94 -18.74
C ASP A 441 -3.38 16.21 -18.13
N SER A 442 -4.51 16.63 -18.69
CA SER A 442 -5.30 17.77 -18.21
C SER A 442 -6.16 17.45 -16.97
N SER A 443 -6.01 16.27 -16.33
CA SER A 443 -6.94 15.83 -15.27
C SER A 443 -6.79 16.59 -13.95
N GLY A 444 -5.56 16.96 -13.56
CA GLY A 444 -5.34 17.84 -12.41
C GLY A 444 -5.80 19.27 -12.68
N TRP A 445 -5.47 19.80 -13.87
CA TRP A 445 -5.86 21.13 -14.32
C TRP A 445 -7.37 21.37 -14.29
N LEU A 446 -8.16 20.39 -14.75
CA LEU A 446 -9.63 20.46 -14.73
C LEU A 446 -10.26 20.07 -13.38
N GLY A 447 -9.45 19.78 -12.35
CA GLY A 447 -9.95 19.42 -11.01
C GLY A 447 -10.72 18.11 -10.96
N LEU A 448 -10.39 17.13 -11.81
CA LEU A 448 -11.12 15.87 -11.88
C LEU A 448 -10.96 15.05 -10.59
N ALA A 449 -12.08 14.50 -10.09
CA ALA A 449 -12.09 13.50 -9.02
C ALA A 449 -11.57 12.14 -9.54
N SER A 450 -10.26 12.04 -9.78
CA SER A 450 -9.61 10.84 -10.30
C SER A 450 -9.56 9.71 -9.27
N SER A 451 -10.09 8.54 -9.63
CA SER A 451 -9.98 7.32 -8.82
C SER A 451 -8.60 6.64 -8.88
N THR A 452 -7.65 7.19 -9.67
CA THR A 452 -6.24 6.80 -9.64
C THR A 452 -5.39 7.86 -8.96
N PRO A 453 -4.39 7.47 -8.14
CA PRO A 453 -3.40 8.39 -7.59
C PRO A 453 -2.66 9.18 -8.69
N PRO A 454 -2.11 10.37 -8.35
CA PRO A 454 -1.31 11.15 -9.28
C PRO A 454 -0.12 10.35 -9.82
N LEU A 455 0.45 10.81 -10.94
CA LEU A 455 1.71 10.26 -11.44
C LEU A 455 2.80 10.40 -10.35
N PRO A 456 3.63 9.37 -10.11
CA PRO A 456 4.77 9.51 -9.20
C PRO A 456 5.73 10.58 -9.75
N SER A 457 6.31 11.36 -8.85
CA SER A 457 7.32 12.36 -9.21
C SER A 457 8.53 11.70 -9.90
N GLY A 458 9.24 12.46 -10.73
CA GLY A 458 10.48 11.97 -11.33
C GLY A 458 11.51 11.60 -10.26
N ASN A 459 12.27 10.52 -10.51
CA ASN A 459 13.40 10.05 -9.71
C ASN A 459 13.04 9.33 -8.38
N THR A 460 11.99 8.50 -8.40
CA THR A 460 11.51 7.69 -7.26
C THR A 460 11.65 6.17 -7.47
N PRO A 461 11.58 5.32 -6.43
CA PRO A 461 11.56 3.86 -6.58
C PRO A 461 10.55 3.31 -7.60
N LEU A 462 9.33 3.85 -7.66
CA LEU A 462 8.31 3.43 -8.65
C LEU A 462 8.59 3.95 -10.07
N SER A 463 9.27 5.09 -10.23
CA SER A 463 9.64 5.65 -11.55
C SER A 463 11.03 5.24 -12.04
N SER A 464 11.82 4.54 -11.21
CA SER A 464 13.20 4.13 -11.45
C SER A 464 13.44 3.35 -12.77
N PRO A 465 14.63 3.50 -13.41
CA PRO A 465 14.97 2.79 -14.65
C PRO A 465 15.16 1.28 -14.40
N GLY A 466 14.06 0.54 -14.54
CA GLY A 466 13.94 -0.87 -14.21
C GLY A 466 12.56 -1.24 -13.66
N SER A 467 11.78 -0.25 -13.20
CA SER A 467 10.40 -0.47 -12.75
C SER A 467 9.48 -0.91 -13.90
N PRO A 468 8.37 -1.64 -13.60
CA PRO A 468 7.35 -1.97 -14.58
C PRO A 468 6.82 -0.74 -15.34
N PHE A 469 6.59 0.37 -14.63
CA PHE A 469 6.13 1.63 -15.23
C PHE A 469 7.14 2.18 -16.24
N ALA A 470 8.42 2.29 -15.87
CA ALA A 470 9.47 2.79 -16.75
C ALA A 470 9.63 1.91 -18.01
N ARG A 471 9.56 0.59 -17.84
CA ARG A 471 9.63 -0.40 -18.93
C ARG A 471 8.44 -0.30 -19.88
N LEU A 472 7.21 -0.10 -19.38
CA LEU A 472 6.03 0.13 -20.22
C LEU A 472 6.15 1.44 -21.01
N CYS A 473 6.56 2.53 -20.36
CA CYS A 473 6.74 3.83 -21.02
C CYS A 473 7.76 3.75 -22.17
N GLN A 474 8.86 3.02 -21.97
CA GLN A 474 9.85 2.75 -23.02
C GLN A 474 9.26 1.96 -24.20
N LEU A 475 8.53 0.86 -23.91
CA LEU A 475 7.90 0.03 -24.95
C LEU A 475 6.85 0.79 -25.76
N ILE A 476 6.02 1.61 -25.11
CA ILE A 476 5.00 2.44 -25.78
C ILE A 476 5.68 3.52 -26.63
N SER A 477 6.65 4.24 -26.07
CA SER A 477 7.38 5.30 -26.81
C SER A 477 8.08 4.74 -28.05
N ALA A 478 8.64 3.53 -27.98
CA ALA A 478 9.27 2.85 -29.11
C ALA A 478 8.29 2.51 -30.24
N THR A 479 7.00 2.25 -29.96
CA THR A 479 6.00 1.95 -30.99
C THR A 479 5.25 3.17 -31.53
N LEU A 480 5.29 4.30 -30.82
CA LEU A 480 4.77 5.60 -31.26
C LEU A 480 5.66 6.31 -32.29
N LEU A 481 6.95 5.95 -32.39
CA LEU A 481 7.86 6.50 -33.40
C LEU A 481 7.32 6.26 -34.83
N PRO A 482 7.33 7.26 -35.74
CA PRO A 482 6.86 7.09 -37.12
C PRO A 482 7.53 5.90 -37.84
N SER A 483 8.84 5.76 -37.66
CA SER A 483 9.63 4.64 -38.23
C SER A 483 9.15 3.25 -37.78
N ALA A 484 8.52 3.13 -36.61
CA ALA A 484 7.99 1.86 -36.10
C ALA A 484 6.78 1.34 -36.89
N ALA A 485 6.11 2.20 -37.67
CA ALA A 485 5.08 1.78 -38.63
C ALA A 485 5.70 0.98 -39.78
N ASN A 486 6.81 1.46 -40.34
CA ASN A 486 7.52 0.81 -41.46
C ASN A 486 8.01 -0.60 -41.11
N TYR A 487 8.36 -0.84 -39.84
CA TYR A 487 8.77 -2.15 -39.33
C TYR A 487 7.61 -3.02 -38.79
N GLY A 488 6.35 -2.57 -38.89
CA GLY A 488 5.18 -3.33 -38.44
C GLY A 488 5.15 -3.63 -36.93
N LEU A 489 5.78 -2.80 -36.10
CA LEU A 489 6.03 -3.08 -34.68
C LEU A 489 4.77 -2.89 -33.82
N HIS A 490 3.94 -3.93 -33.76
CA HIS A 490 2.80 -4.02 -32.83
C HIS A 490 3.24 -4.48 -31.43
N LEU A 491 2.86 -3.69 -30.41
CA LEU A 491 3.06 -3.97 -28.99
C LEU A 491 1.89 -4.80 -28.41
N SER A 492 2.18 -6.02 -27.96
CA SER A 492 1.28 -6.77 -27.07
C SER A 492 1.99 -7.13 -25.76
N VAL A 493 1.40 -6.73 -24.63
CA VAL A 493 1.98 -6.90 -23.29
C VAL A 493 1.01 -7.65 -22.38
N LEU A 494 1.50 -8.66 -21.64
CA LEU A 494 0.78 -9.32 -20.56
C LEU A 494 1.36 -8.91 -19.20
N LEU A 495 0.51 -8.34 -18.36
CA LEU A 495 0.83 -7.96 -16.98
C LEU A 495 0.40 -9.06 -16.01
N LYS A 496 1.40 -9.71 -15.41
CA LYS A 496 1.26 -10.75 -14.37
C LYS A 496 1.45 -10.14 -12.98
N GLY A 497 0.97 -10.81 -11.93
CA GLY A 497 1.13 -10.39 -10.52
C GLY A 497 -0.18 -10.41 -9.76
N ALA A 498 -0.13 -10.37 -8.42
CA ALA A 498 -1.28 -10.60 -7.54
C ALA A 498 -2.52 -9.73 -7.84
N ARG A 499 -3.69 -10.13 -7.35
CA ARG A 499 -4.89 -9.25 -7.32
C ARG A 499 -4.57 -8.00 -6.49
N GLY A 500 -5.03 -6.82 -6.92
CA GLY A 500 -4.76 -5.56 -6.20
C GLY A 500 -3.38 -4.91 -6.45
N SER A 501 -2.46 -5.54 -7.18
CA SER A 501 -1.08 -5.06 -7.46
C SER A 501 -0.95 -3.78 -8.30
N GLY A 502 -2.01 -2.99 -8.47
CA GLY A 502 -1.95 -1.73 -9.23
C GLY A 502 -1.82 -1.89 -10.77
N LYS A 503 -1.98 -3.10 -11.32
CA LYS A 503 -1.86 -3.39 -12.77
C LYS A 503 -2.56 -2.37 -13.69
N LYS A 504 -3.81 -1.99 -13.38
CA LYS A 504 -4.53 -0.92 -14.13
C LYS A 504 -3.85 0.44 -13.95
N THR A 505 -3.55 0.83 -12.72
CA THR A 505 -2.93 2.12 -12.36
C THR A 505 -1.61 2.32 -13.10
N VAL A 506 -0.75 1.30 -13.16
CA VAL A 506 0.55 1.36 -13.85
C VAL A 506 0.38 1.54 -15.36
N VAL A 507 -0.62 0.93 -15.99
CA VAL A 507 -0.95 1.18 -17.41
C VAL A 507 -1.54 2.58 -17.60
N GLN A 508 -2.40 3.04 -16.70
CA GLN A 508 -3.03 4.36 -16.77
C GLN A 508 -2.03 5.50 -16.57
N TRP A 509 -1.05 5.33 -15.68
CA TRP A 509 0.12 6.20 -15.58
C TRP A 509 0.96 6.17 -16.87
N ALA A 510 1.25 4.99 -17.43
CA ALA A 510 2.03 4.90 -18.66
C ALA A 510 1.32 5.52 -19.88
N ALA A 511 -0.01 5.42 -19.95
CA ALA A 511 -0.86 6.07 -20.95
C ALA A 511 -0.82 7.61 -20.80
N LYS A 512 -0.98 8.13 -19.57
CA LYS A 512 -0.85 9.57 -19.27
C LYS A 512 0.54 10.12 -19.61
N GLN A 513 1.60 9.42 -19.21
CA GLN A 513 2.99 9.81 -19.44
C GLN A 513 3.36 9.87 -20.93
N THR A 514 2.76 9.01 -21.76
CA THR A 514 3.01 8.93 -23.21
C THR A 514 1.98 9.67 -24.06
N GLY A 515 0.90 10.15 -23.44
CA GLY A 515 -0.16 10.92 -24.07
C GLY A 515 -1.08 10.10 -24.98
N VAL A 516 -1.28 8.83 -24.63
CA VAL A 516 -2.02 7.84 -25.43
C VAL A 516 -3.37 7.55 -24.76
N HIS A 517 -4.45 7.45 -25.54
CA HIS A 517 -5.78 7.20 -24.99
C HIS A 517 -5.89 5.80 -24.38
N LEU A 518 -6.42 5.70 -23.16
CA LEU A 518 -6.67 4.41 -22.50
C LEU A 518 -8.12 3.96 -22.73
N ILE A 519 -8.29 2.72 -23.20
CA ILE A 519 -9.58 2.05 -23.34
C ILE A 519 -9.60 0.86 -22.40
N ASP A 520 -10.30 1.01 -21.28
CA ASP A 520 -10.43 -0.02 -20.24
C ASP A 520 -11.62 -0.94 -20.55
N VAL A 521 -11.34 -2.22 -20.80
CA VAL A 521 -12.35 -3.27 -21.04
C VAL A 521 -12.15 -4.37 -20.02
N ASN A 522 -13.13 -4.54 -19.12
CA ASN A 522 -13.17 -5.68 -18.21
C ASN A 522 -13.67 -6.92 -18.94
N CYS A 523 -12.91 -8.01 -18.98
CA CYS A 523 -13.32 -9.22 -19.67
C CYS A 523 -14.58 -9.85 -19.05
N PHE A 524 -14.84 -9.66 -17.74
CA PHE A 524 -16.11 -10.06 -17.13
C PHE A 524 -17.32 -9.33 -17.73
N ASP A 525 -17.18 -8.06 -18.14
CA ASP A 525 -18.25 -7.26 -18.78
C ASP A 525 -18.47 -7.65 -20.27
N VAL A 526 -17.64 -8.56 -20.79
CA VAL A 526 -17.72 -9.09 -22.18
C VAL A 526 -18.32 -10.50 -22.20
N LEU A 527 -18.35 -11.21 -21.06
CA LEU A 527 -18.94 -12.55 -20.96
C LEU A 527 -20.48 -12.48 -21.07
N GLY A 528 -21.02 -13.01 -22.17
CA GLY A 528 -22.45 -13.30 -22.31
C GLY A 528 -22.78 -14.77 -22.01
N ASP A 529 -24.06 -15.11 -22.00
CA ASP A 529 -24.51 -16.50 -21.75
C ASP A 529 -23.99 -17.49 -22.80
N SER A 530 -23.74 -17.03 -24.04
CA SER A 530 -23.07 -17.79 -25.08
C SER A 530 -21.69 -17.26 -25.43
N ASP A 531 -20.83 -18.16 -25.90
CA ASP A 531 -19.50 -17.82 -26.40
C ASP A 531 -19.57 -17.02 -27.72
N THR A 532 -20.65 -17.18 -28.51
CA THR A 532 -20.90 -16.38 -29.73
C THR A 532 -21.27 -14.94 -29.42
N HIS A 533 -22.04 -14.69 -28.35
CA HIS A 533 -22.30 -13.33 -27.85
C HIS A 533 -21.01 -12.71 -27.32
N THR A 534 -20.24 -13.47 -26.54
CA THR A 534 -18.94 -13.07 -26.01
C THR A 534 -17.95 -12.69 -27.13
N GLU A 535 -17.88 -13.47 -28.21
CA GLU A 535 -17.12 -13.14 -29.42
C GLU A 535 -17.61 -11.85 -30.09
N GLY A 536 -18.93 -11.70 -30.28
CA GLY A 536 -19.51 -10.51 -30.91
C GLY A 536 -19.19 -9.22 -30.15
N VAL A 537 -19.37 -9.23 -28.84
CA VAL A 537 -19.03 -8.10 -27.96
C VAL A 537 -17.52 -7.85 -27.97
N LEU A 538 -16.67 -8.88 -27.87
CA LEU A 538 -15.22 -8.73 -27.90
C LEU A 538 -14.74 -8.10 -29.23
N ARG A 539 -15.27 -8.55 -30.37
CA ARG A 539 -14.96 -7.98 -31.70
C ARG A 539 -15.37 -6.51 -31.78
N ALA A 540 -16.58 -6.15 -31.33
CA ALA A 540 -17.04 -4.77 -31.30
C ALA A 540 -16.19 -3.85 -30.39
N ARG A 541 -15.66 -4.36 -29.27
CA ARG A 541 -14.72 -3.61 -28.41
C ARG A 541 -13.36 -3.38 -29.09
N PHE A 542 -12.84 -4.36 -29.83
CA PHE A 542 -11.62 -4.20 -30.62
C PHE A 542 -11.80 -3.21 -31.78
N GLU A 543 -12.95 -3.22 -32.44
CA GLU A 543 -13.29 -2.28 -33.52
C GLU A 543 -13.46 -0.85 -33.01
N ALA A 544 -14.16 -0.66 -31.88
CA ALA A 544 -14.22 0.64 -31.21
C ALA A 544 -12.81 1.14 -30.81
N ALA A 545 -11.92 0.24 -30.37
CA ALA A 545 -10.55 0.59 -30.03
C ALA A 545 -9.70 0.98 -31.26
N ALA A 546 -9.93 0.38 -32.43
CA ALA A 546 -9.29 0.80 -33.69
C ALA A 546 -9.55 2.28 -33.99
N SER A 547 -10.82 2.71 -33.90
CA SER A 547 -11.25 4.10 -34.15
C SER A 547 -10.67 5.15 -33.19
N CYS A 548 -9.92 4.75 -32.16
CA CYS A 548 -9.33 5.61 -31.14
C CYS A 548 -7.82 5.80 -31.25
N GLY A 549 -7.17 5.33 -32.32
CA GLY A 549 -5.73 5.42 -32.46
C GLY A 549 -5.20 6.87 -32.38
N PRO A 550 -4.10 7.16 -31.64
CA PRO A 550 -3.28 6.23 -30.87
C PRO A 550 -3.92 5.87 -29.51
N ALA A 551 -4.04 4.56 -29.23
CA ALA A 551 -4.69 4.06 -28.03
C ALA A 551 -4.02 2.81 -27.42
N ILE A 552 -4.29 2.57 -26.13
CA ILE A 552 -4.01 1.33 -25.41
C ILE A 552 -5.34 0.66 -25.09
N LEU A 553 -5.57 -0.52 -25.67
CA LEU A 553 -6.68 -1.39 -25.31
C LEU A 553 -6.26 -2.28 -24.13
N LEU A 554 -6.79 -1.98 -22.94
CA LEU A 554 -6.52 -2.71 -21.71
C LEU A 554 -7.62 -3.75 -21.46
N LEU A 555 -7.28 -5.03 -21.60
CA LEU A 555 -8.10 -6.17 -21.23
C LEU A 555 -7.86 -6.52 -19.76
N ARG A 556 -8.79 -6.14 -18.89
CA ARG A 556 -8.78 -6.49 -17.47
C ARG A 556 -9.27 -7.92 -17.24
N ASN A 557 -8.53 -8.67 -16.43
CA ASN A 557 -8.85 -10.05 -16.04
C ASN A 557 -9.06 -11.00 -17.23
N ILE A 558 -8.01 -11.20 -18.03
CA ILE A 558 -8.04 -12.10 -19.18
C ILE A 558 -8.29 -13.58 -18.79
N ASP A 559 -8.05 -13.92 -17.52
CA ASP A 559 -8.49 -15.15 -16.87
C ASP A 559 -10.01 -15.40 -16.96
N ALA A 560 -10.83 -14.35 -17.08
CA ALA A 560 -12.27 -14.48 -17.28
C ALA A 560 -12.66 -15.09 -18.64
N LEU A 561 -11.84 -14.90 -19.69
CA LEU A 561 -12.05 -15.50 -21.01
C LEU A 561 -11.70 -17.00 -21.03
N ALA A 562 -11.01 -17.49 -19.99
CA ALA A 562 -10.70 -18.90 -19.78
C ALA A 562 -11.80 -19.57 -18.94
N ARG A 563 -13.04 -19.59 -19.46
CA ARG A 563 -14.13 -20.37 -18.85
C ARG A 563 -13.71 -21.84 -18.70
N LYS A 564 -14.10 -22.48 -17.59
CA LYS A 564 -13.96 -23.94 -17.36
C LYS A 564 -14.91 -24.79 -18.25
N SER A 565 -15.41 -24.25 -19.35
CA SER A 565 -16.21 -24.97 -20.33
C SER A 565 -15.31 -25.97 -21.06
N GLN A 566 -15.50 -27.25 -20.72
CA GLN A 566 -14.65 -28.41 -21.04
C GLN A 566 -13.42 -28.55 -20.12
N GLN A 567 -13.39 -29.69 -19.42
CA GLN A 567 -12.24 -30.20 -18.68
C GLN A 567 -11.16 -30.72 -19.66
N MET A 568 -9.95 -30.95 -19.16
CA MET A 568 -8.73 -31.16 -19.96
C MET A 568 -8.61 -32.56 -20.59
N GLU A 569 -9.71 -33.15 -21.07
CA GLU A 569 -9.73 -34.49 -21.67
C GLU A 569 -9.28 -34.54 -23.14
N THR A 570 -9.33 -33.40 -23.85
CA THR A 570 -8.77 -33.26 -25.20
C THR A 570 -7.95 -31.98 -25.33
N GLY A 571 -6.78 -32.08 -25.99
CA GLY A 571 -5.82 -30.98 -26.14
C GLY A 571 -6.19 -29.94 -27.20
N GLN A 572 -7.46 -29.56 -27.32
CA GLN A 572 -7.88 -28.45 -28.19
C GLN A 572 -7.66 -27.10 -27.49
N GLU A 573 -7.21 -26.08 -28.22
CA GLU A 573 -7.23 -24.71 -27.69
C GLU A 573 -8.68 -24.21 -27.53
N PRO A 574 -9.00 -23.47 -26.46
CA PRO A 574 -10.34 -22.90 -26.28
C PRO A 574 -10.63 -21.88 -27.39
N ALA A 575 -11.85 -21.91 -27.95
CA ALA A 575 -12.23 -21.11 -29.12
C ALA A 575 -11.89 -19.61 -29.00
N MET A 576 -11.99 -19.05 -27.79
CA MET A 576 -11.66 -17.65 -27.50
C MET A 576 -10.18 -17.28 -27.75
N SER A 577 -9.23 -18.23 -27.72
CA SER A 577 -7.82 -17.94 -28.09
C SER A 577 -7.70 -17.52 -29.55
N ASN A 578 -8.42 -18.22 -30.44
CA ASN A 578 -8.43 -17.95 -31.88
C ASN A 578 -9.15 -16.63 -32.18
N VAL A 579 -10.30 -16.38 -31.54
CA VAL A 579 -11.01 -15.09 -31.66
C VAL A 579 -10.12 -13.91 -31.26
N LEU A 580 -9.43 -14.01 -30.11
CA LEU A 580 -8.50 -12.97 -29.63
C LEU A 580 -7.32 -12.76 -30.59
N ARG A 581 -6.71 -13.85 -31.06
CA ARG A 581 -5.60 -13.87 -32.03
C ARG A 581 -5.98 -13.20 -33.35
N ASP A 582 -7.19 -13.43 -33.85
CA ASP A 582 -7.74 -12.75 -35.03
C ASP A 582 -8.03 -11.27 -34.78
N CYS A 583 -8.51 -10.89 -33.61
CA CYS A 583 -8.77 -9.47 -33.30
C CYS A 583 -7.46 -8.66 -33.19
N MET A 584 -6.42 -9.22 -32.56
CA MET A 584 -5.07 -8.62 -32.57
C MET A 584 -4.46 -8.56 -33.98
N ARG A 585 -4.75 -9.56 -34.84
CA ARG A 585 -4.31 -9.56 -36.24
C ARG A 585 -4.98 -8.44 -37.04
N LYS A 586 -6.30 -8.26 -36.92
CA LYS A 586 -7.04 -7.15 -37.55
C LYS A 586 -6.52 -5.77 -37.12
N LEU A 587 -6.20 -5.56 -35.84
CA LEU A 587 -5.59 -4.31 -35.38
C LEU A 587 -4.22 -4.04 -36.03
N ARG A 588 -3.40 -5.08 -36.25
CA ARG A 588 -2.12 -4.93 -36.97
C ARG A 588 -2.32 -4.61 -38.45
N GLU A 589 -3.33 -5.21 -39.08
CA GLU A 589 -3.71 -4.94 -40.48
C GLU A 589 -4.29 -3.52 -40.65
N GLY A 590 -4.94 -2.94 -39.64
CA GLY A 590 -5.46 -1.56 -39.68
C GLY A 590 -4.36 -0.49 -39.79
N ARG A 591 -3.23 -0.67 -39.06
CA ARG A 591 -2.12 0.30 -39.00
C ARG A 591 -1.51 0.63 -40.38
N THR A 592 -1.62 -0.25 -41.37
CA THR A 592 -1.08 0.01 -42.73
C THR A 592 -1.93 0.98 -43.55
N LYS A 593 -3.15 1.30 -43.10
CA LYS A 593 -4.08 2.23 -43.77
C LYS A 593 -3.99 3.67 -43.28
N GLY A 594 -3.01 3.98 -42.42
CA GLY A 594 -2.86 5.29 -41.77
C GLY A 594 -3.70 5.47 -40.50
N ASP A 595 -4.46 4.45 -40.09
CA ASP A 595 -5.21 4.46 -38.84
C ASP A 595 -4.25 4.38 -37.62
N GLY A 596 -4.62 5.03 -36.52
CA GLY A 596 -3.69 5.33 -35.43
C GLY A 596 -3.19 4.09 -34.66
N VAL A 597 -2.01 4.19 -34.04
CA VAL A 597 -1.35 3.02 -33.41
C VAL A 597 -2.11 2.55 -32.17
N VAL A 598 -2.79 1.39 -32.28
CA VAL A 598 -3.37 0.69 -31.14
C VAL A 598 -2.41 -0.36 -30.59
N SER A 599 -2.22 -0.38 -29.27
CA SER A 599 -1.45 -1.39 -28.53
C SER A 599 -2.37 -2.20 -27.61
N VAL A 600 -2.14 -3.51 -27.46
CA VAL A 600 -3.05 -4.40 -26.70
C VAL A 600 -2.38 -4.92 -25.43
N PHE A 601 -2.97 -4.60 -24.29
CA PHE A 601 -2.45 -4.88 -22.96
C PHE A 601 -3.41 -5.84 -22.23
N GLY A 602 -2.94 -7.04 -21.89
CA GLY A 602 -3.67 -7.99 -21.04
C GLY A 602 -3.23 -7.87 -19.59
N THR A 603 -4.15 -8.14 -18.66
CA THR A 603 -3.81 -8.37 -17.24
C THR A 603 -4.34 -9.72 -16.80
N THR A 604 -3.52 -10.50 -16.08
CA THR A 604 -3.95 -11.68 -15.34
C THR A 604 -3.56 -11.54 -13.87
N SER A 605 -4.24 -12.26 -12.98
CA SER A 605 -3.79 -12.41 -11.58
C SER A 605 -2.92 -13.65 -11.39
N ASP A 606 -3.35 -14.78 -11.96
CA ASP A 606 -2.62 -16.05 -11.91
C ASP A 606 -2.24 -16.45 -13.34
N ALA A 607 -0.95 -16.71 -13.60
CA ALA A 607 -0.51 -17.11 -14.94
C ALA A 607 -1.05 -18.50 -15.33
N ASP A 608 -1.04 -19.44 -14.38
CA ASP A 608 -1.38 -20.85 -14.58
C ASP A 608 -2.86 -21.09 -14.95
N LYS A 609 -3.73 -20.11 -14.69
CA LYS A 609 -5.15 -20.14 -15.10
C LYS A 609 -5.38 -19.71 -16.55
N VAL A 610 -4.38 -19.13 -17.21
CA VAL A 610 -4.51 -18.61 -18.58
C VAL A 610 -4.02 -19.66 -19.58
N PRO A 611 -4.85 -20.11 -20.53
CA PRO A 611 -4.46 -21.07 -21.56
C PRO A 611 -3.25 -20.62 -22.38
N ASN A 612 -2.33 -21.54 -22.68
CA ASN A 612 -1.11 -21.26 -23.44
C ASN A 612 -1.36 -20.55 -24.78
N GLY A 613 -2.47 -20.87 -25.47
CA GLY A 613 -2.86 -20.21 -26.72
C GLY A 613 -3.21 -18.72 -26.59
N ILE A 614 -3.60 -18.27 -25.38
CA ILE A 614 -3.80 -16.86 -25.02
C ILE A 614 -2.47 -16.23 -24.59
N LEU A 615 -1.66 -16.91 -23.77
CA LEU A 615 -0.32 -16.44 -23.37
C LEU A 615 0.54 -16.12 -24.61
N ALA A 616 0.55 -17.03 -25.59
CA ALA A 616 1.31 -16.89 -26.85
C ALA A 616 0.85 -15.72 -27.75
N ALA A 617 -0.28 -15.05 -27.46
CA ALA A 617 -0.69 -13.83 -28.18
C ALA A 617 0.05 -12.56 -27.69
N PHE A 618 0.60 -12.60 -26.47
CA PHE A 618 1.34 -11.49 -25.88
C PHE A 618 2.85 -11.70 -26.04
N LYS A 619 3.53 -10.76 -26.70
CA LYS A 619 4.98 -10.86 -26.97
C LYS A 619 5.85 -10.53 -25.76
N HIS A 620 5.37 -9.63 -24.90
CA HIS A 620 6.12 -9.13 -23.76
C HIS A 620 5.38 -9.47 -22.48
N GLU A 621 6.07 -10.13 -21.55
CA GLU A 621 5.57 -10.33 -20.19
C GLU A 621 6.23 -9.35 -19.23
N VAL A 622 5.42 -8.76 -18.36
CA VAL A 622 5.86 -7.86 -17.29
C VAL A 622 5.19 -8.33 -16.00
N ALA A 623 5.98 -8.83 -15.05
CA ALA A 623 5.50 -9.15 -13.72
C ALA A 623 5.46 -7.87 -12.86
N ILE A 624 4.40 -7.74 -12.06
CA ILE A 624 4.33 -6.80 -10.94
C ILE A 624 4.37 -7.64 -9.65
N GLU A 625 5.56 -7.68 -9.05
CA GLU A 625 5.84 -8.33 -7.77
C GLU A 625 5.26 -7.53 -6.59
N ALA A 626 5.27 -8.12 -5.39
CA ALA A 626 4.90 -7.41 -4.17
C ALA A 626 5.84 -6.21 -3.92
N PRO A 627 5.34 -5.09 -3.36
CA PRO A 627 6.15 -3.91 -3.13
C PRO A 627 7.14 -4.11 -1.97
N ASN A 628 8.44 -3.97 -2.25
CA ASN A 628 9.51 -3.79 -1.25
C ASN A 628 9.22 -2.57 -0.36
N GLU A 629 9.81 -2.50 0.84
CA GLU A 629 9.62 -1.40 1.81
C GLU A 629 9.69 0.01 1.17
N ALA A 630 10.75 0.33 0.43
CA ALA A 630 10.91 1.63 -0.23
C ALA A 630 9.79 1.94 -1.25
N LYS A 631 9.23 0.91 -1.91
CA LYS A 631 8.05 1.06 -2.80
C LYS A 631 6.76 1.25 -1.99
N ARG A 632 6.62 0.57 -0.83
CA ARG A 632 5.47 0.74 0.08
C ARG A 632 5.44 2.14 0.68
N LEU A 633 6.60 2.66 1.10
CA LEU A 633 6.76 4.01 1.62
C LEU A 633 6.30 5.07 0.59
N GLU A 634 6.71 4.95 -0.67
CA GLU A 634 6.26 5.83 -1.76
C GLU A 634 4.74 5.70 -2.02
N MET A 635 4.19 4.47 -2.01
CA MET A 635 2.75 4.24 -2.15
C MET A 635 1.94 4.88 -1.01
N LEU A 636 2.42 4.76 0.23
CA LEU A 636 1.79 5.38 1.41
C LEU A 636 1.86 6.91 1.32
N GLN A 637 3.01 7.49 0.98
CA GLN A 637 3.15 8.94 0.75
C GLN A 637 2.18 9.45 -0.32
N SER A 638 2.10 8.78 -1.48
CA SER A 638 1.20 9.14 -2.57
C SER A 638 -0.28 9.08 -2.16
N ALA A 639 -0.68 8.09 -1.36
CA ALA A 639 -2.06 7.94 -0.89
C ALA A 639 -2.42 8.85 0.31
N VAL A 640 -1.43 9.30 1.09
CA VAL A 640 -1.60 10.29 2.19
C VAL A 640 -1.60 11.73 1.68
N ALA A 641 -1.09 12.03 0.49
CA ALA A 641 -0.91 13.39 -0.06
C ALA A 641 -2.14 14.34 -0.08
N GLY A 642 -3.35 13.83 0.16
CA GLY A 642 -4.58 14.61 0.35
C GLY A 642 -5.13 14.57 1.79
N SER A 643 -4.29 14.40 2.82
CA SER A 643 -4.70 14.31 4.22
C SER A 643 -3.61 14.83 5.17
N THR A 644 -4.05 15.44 6.27
CA THR A 644 -3.21 15.87 7.39
C THR A 644 -2.72 14.66 8.18
N LEU A 645 -1.40 14.62 8.42
CA LEU A 645 -0.73 13.55 9.15
C LEU A 645 -0.22 14.11 10.48
N SER A 646 -0.51 13.44 11.58
CA SER A 646 0.01 13.78 12.90
C SER A 646 1.48 13.35 13.04
N PRO A 647 2.33 14.09 13.78
CA PRO A 647 3.73 13.73 14.02
C PRO A 647 3.96 12.43 14.79
N ASP A 648 2.91 11.80 15.36
CA ASP A 648 2.99 10.44 15.93
C ASP A 648 2.95 9.33 14.85
N ALA A 649 2.53 9.64 13.63
CA ALA A 649 2.29 8.68 12.57
C ALA A 649 3.47 8.58 11.57
N SER A 650 4.44 7.71 11.87
CA SER A 650 5.59 7.45 10.99
C SER A 650 5.23 6.55 9.80
N LEU A 651 5.23 7.11 8.58
CA LEU A 651 5.02 6.35 7.35
C LEU A 651 6.11 5.31 7.07
N LYS A 652 7.32 5.48 7.64
CA LYS A 652 8.41 4.49 7.51
C LYS A 652 8.12 3.24 8.33
N ASP A 653 7.69 3.42 9.58
CA ASP A 653 7.39 2.29 10.47
C ASP A 653 6.08 1.60 10.06
N MET A 654 5.14 2.32 9.45
CA MET A 654 4.06 1.70 8.69
C MET A 654 4.59 0.85 7.52
N ALA A 655 5.53 1.36 6.72
CA ALA A 655 6.06 0.63 5.56
C ALA A 655 6.78 -0.68 5.94
N THR A 656 7.41 -0.77 7.12
CA THR A 656 7.95 -2.04 7.66
C THR A 656 6.82 -2.95 8.13
N GLN A 657 5.88 -2.45 8.94
CA GLN A 657 4.76 -3.21 9.50
C GLN A 657 3.74 -3.71 8.47
N THR A 658 3.64 -3.07 7.29
CA THR A 658 2.80 -3.49 6.15
C THR A 658 3.52 -4.47 5.21
N ALA A 659 4.39 -5.34 5.72
CA ALA A 659 4.89 -6.48 4.96
C ALA A 659 3.74 -7.36 4.43
N ALA A 660 3.99 -8.10 3.34
CA ALA A 660 3.02 -8.90 2.57
C ALA A 660 1.82 -8.15 1.92
N LEU A 661 1.44 -6.96 2.39
CA LEU A 661 0.31 -6.19 1.84
C LEU A 661 0.56 -5.68 0.41
N VAL A 662 -0.49 -5.72 -0.41
CA VAL A 662 -0.48 -5.32 -1.81
C VAL A 662 -0.90 -3.85 -1.94
N ALA A 663 -0.57 -3.20 -3.06
CA ALA A 663 -0.87 -1.77 -3.29
C ALA A 663 -2.34 -1.36 -3.05
N ALA A 664 -3.31 -2.23 -3.38
CA ALA A 664 -4.72 -1.99 -3.06
C ALA A 664 -4.99 -1.99 -1.55
N ASP A 665 -4.35 -2.89 -0.80
CA ASP A 665 -4.51 -3.03 0.65
C ASP A 665 -3.89 -1.83 1.39
N LEU A 666 -2.83 -1.21 0.84
CA LEU A 666 -2.25 0.04 1.37
C LEU A 666 -3.20 1.24 1.17
N VAL A 667 -3.93 1.29 0.05
CA VAL A 667 -4.95 2.33 -0.20
C VAL A 667 -6.19 2.08 0.68
N ASP A 668 -6.59 0.83 0.88
CA ASP A 668 -7.66 0.44 1.81
C ASP A 668 -7.27 0.73 3.27
N LEU A 669 -6.01 0.48 3.68
CA LEU A 669 -5.47 0.82 5.00
C LEU A 669 -5.62 2.32 5.31
N ILE A 670 -5.23 3.20 4.38
CA ILE A 670 -5.37 4.65 4.54
C ILE A 670 -6.86 5.07 4.49
N SER A 671 -7.70 4.38 3.72
CA SER A 671 -9.14 4.60 3.70
C SER A 671 -9.80 4.20 5.03
N ARG A 672 -9.37 3.10 5.64
CA ARG A 672 -9.76 2.67 7.00
C ARG A 672 -9.26 3.64 8.06
N ALA A 673 -8.05 4.17 7.96
CA ALA A 673 -7.54 5.19 8.89
C ALA A 673 -8.32 6.51 8.81
N ARG A 674 -8.72 6.94 7.61
CA ARG A 674 -9.66 8.07 7.41
C ARG A 674 -11.04 7.80 8.02
N LEU A 675 -11.56 6.58 7.91
CA LEU A 675 -12.82 6.19 8.57
C LEU A 675 -12.67 6.11 10.09
N ALA A 676 -11.55 5.60 10.61
CA ALA A 676 -11.26 5.52 12.04
C ALA A 676 -11.14 6.91 12.68
N SER A 677 -10.39 7.84 12.06
CA SER A 677 -10.32 9.24 12.51
C SER A 677 -11.68 9.93 12.45
N THR A 678 -12.46 9.71 11.37
CA THR A 678 -13.85 10.22 11.27
C THR A 678 -14.74 9.65 12.39
N GLU A 679 -14.65 8.35 12.69
CA GLU A 679 -15.38 7.74 13.80
C GLU A 679 -14.94 8.24 15.17
N ARG A 680 -13.65 8.47 15.37
CA ARG A 680 -13.06 9.00 16.60
C ARG A 680 -13.54 10.43 16.86
N VAL A 681 -13.49 11.28 15.83
CA VAL A 681 -14.06 12.64 15.86
C VAL A 681 -15.57 12.58 16.10
N ARG A 682 -16.31 11.67 15.44
CA ARG A 682 -17.76 11.48 15.66
C ARG A 682 -18.09 10.98 17.08
N LYS A 683 -17.23 10.18 17.71
CA LYS A 683 -17.38 9.74 19.11
C LYS A 683 -17.12 10.89 20.08
N ALA A 684 -16.12 11.74 19.82
CA ALA A 684 -15.89 12.97 20.59
C ALA A 684 -17.03 14.00 20.42
N LEU A 685 -17.62 14.08 19.22
CA LEU A 685 -18.79 14.90 18.90
C LEU A 685 -20.14 14.24 19.24
N ALA A 686 -20.20 13.13 19.99
CA ALA A 686 -21.45 12.39 20.21
C ALA A 686 -22.56 13.21 20.92
N THR A 687 -22.18 14.28 21.62
CA THR A 687 -23.09 15.25 22.26
C THR A 687 -23.73 16.23 21.26
N SER A 688 -23.10 16.43 20.09
CA SER A 688 -23.46 17.44 19.08
C SER A 688 -24.01 16.82 17.78
N ARG A 689 -24.83 17.58 17.05
CA ARG A 689 -25.62 17.12 15.90
C ARG A 689 -24.93 17.35 14.55
N ALA A 690 -23.60 17.24 14.51
CA ALA A 690 -22.77 17.55 13.34
C ALA A 690 -22.99 16.57 12.16
N SER A 691 -22.93 17.07 10.92
CA SER A 691 -22.98 16.20 9.74
C SER A 691 -21.63 15.54 9.48
N ALA A 692 -21.65 14.30 8.97
CA ALA A 692 -20.43 13.62 8.51
C ALA A 692 -19.68 14.43 7.42
N ARG A 693 -20.41 15.24 6.63
CA ARG A 693 -19.81 16.15 5.64
C ARG A 693 -19.02 17.30 6.29
N ASP A 694 -19.49 17.81 7.42
CA ASP A 694 -18.83 18.91 8.14
C ASP A 694 -17.54 18.41 8.79
N ILE A 695 -17.58 17.20 9.35
CA ILE A 695 -16.40 16.49 9.86
C ILE A 695 -15.39 16.24 8.73
N GLN A 696 -15.84 15.80 7.55
CA GLN A 696 -14.96 15.59 6.40
C GLN A 696 -14.33 16.89 5.88
N LEU A 697 -15.09 18.00 5.87
CA LEU A 697 -14.58 19.33 5.51
C LEU A 697 -13.59 19.90 6.53
N SER A 698 -13.60 19.41 7.78
CA SER A 698 -12.67 19.85 8.83
C SER A 698 -11.25 19.26 8.74
N GLY A 699 -10.99 18.33 7.81
CA GLY A 699 -9.64 17.81 7.57
C GLY A 699 -9.05 17.04 8.76
N SER A 700 -9.81 16.08 9.31
CA SER A 700 -9.40 15.28 10.48
C SER A 700 -8.01 14.66 10.33
N SER A 701 -7.10 14.98 11.25
CA SER A 701 -5.73 14.46 11.27
C SER A 701 -5.70 12.95 11.49
N LEU A 702 -4.84 12.26 10.73
CA LEU A 702 -4.59 10.83 10.91
C LEU A 702 -3.53 10.61 12.00
N THR A 703 -3.88 9.84 13.03
CA THR A 703 -2.98 9.50 14.17
C THR A 703 -2.44 8.06 14.06
N GLY A 704 -1.35 7.77 14.77
CA GLY A 704 -0.81 6.41 14.88
C GLY A 704 -1.82 5.41 15.48
N ALA A 705 -2.73 5.88 16.35
CA ALA A 705 -3.83 5.07 16.86
C ALA A 705 -4.83 4.67 15.75
N ASP A 706 -5.22 5.61 14.88
CA ASP A 706 -6.09 5.32 13.72
C ASP A 706 -5.45 4.30 12.77
N PHE A 707 -4.14 4.41 12.53
CA PHE A 707 -3.40 3.48 11.69
C PHE A 707 -3.24 2.09 12.32
N SER A 708 -3.05 1.98 13.63
CA SER A 708 -2.93 0.68 14.31
C SER A 708 -4.26 -0.12 14.26
N LEU A 709 -5.39 0.55 14.45
CA LEU A 709 -6.73 -0.01 14.26
C LEU A 709 -6.97 -0.41 12.79
N ALA A 710 -6.61 0.46 11.85
CA ALA A 710 -6.71 0.15 10.43
C ALA A 710 -5.83 -1.05 10.03
N LEU A 711 -4.62 -1.19 10.58
CA LEU A 711 -3.67 -2.26 10.28
C LEU A 711 -4.13 -3.62 10.81
N SER A 712 -4.68 -3.67 12.03
CA SER A 712 -5.27 -4.90 12.57
C SER A 712 -6.44 -5.39 11.71
N SER A 713 -7.31 -4.49 11.24
CA SER A 713 -8.39 -4.80 10.30
C SER A 713 -7.89 -5.18 8.89
N ALA A 714 -6.83 -4.55 8.39
CA ALA A 714 -6.22 -4.91 7.11
C ALA A 714 -5.59 -6.32 7.17
N ARG A 715 -4.86 -6.62 8.25
CA ARG A 715 -4.25 -7.95 8.47
C ARG A 715 -5.29 -9.06 8.58
N SER A 716 -6.41 -8.86 9.29
CA SER A 716 -7.47 -9.89 9.39
C SER A 716 -8.06 -10.23 8.01
N ASN A 717 -8.32 -9.21 7.19
CA ASN A 717 -8.90 -9.39 5.86
C ASN A 717 -7.89 -10.02 4.89
N TYR A 718 -6.61 -9.64 5.01
CA TYR A 718 -5.53 -10.23 4.22
C TYR A 718 -5.41 -11.73 4.51
N SER A 719 -5.35 -12.15 5.78
CA SER A 719 -5.31 -13.56 6.19
C SER A 719 -6.49 -14.37 5.63
N GLU A 720 -7.72 -13.84 5.75
CA GLU A 720 -8.91 -14.47 5.16
C GLU A 720 -8.80 -14.58 3.63
N SER A 721 -8.28 -13.55 2.95
CA SER A 721 -8.17 -13.51 1.48
C SER A 721 -7.14 -14.49 0.89
N ILE A 722 -6.04 -14.76 1.60
CA ILE A 722 -5.02 -15.74 1.19
C ILE A 722 -5.39 -17.18 1.60
N GLY A 723 -6.50 -17.35 2.34
CA GLY A 723 -6.93 -18.63 2.91
C GLY A 723 -6.04 -19.12 4.05
N ALA A 724 -5.32 -18.21 4.73
CA ALA A 724 -4.60 -18.55 5.95
C ALA A 724 -5.60 -18.57 7.13
N PRO A 725 -5.61 -19.62 7.97
CA PRO A 725 -6.41 -19.60 9.19
C PRO A 725 -5.97 -18.41 10.07
N LYS A 726 -6.93 -17.79 10.76
CA LYS A 726 -6.68 -16.61 11.61
C LYS A 726 -5.54 -16.88 12.59
N ILE A 727 -4.71 -15.85 12.81
CA ILE A 727 -3.63 -15.87 13.80
C ILE A 727 -4.23 -16.38 15.13
N PRO A 728 -3.69 -17.47 15.69
CA PRO A 728 -4.27 -18.12 16.86
C PRO A 728 -4.14 -17.20 18.07
N SER A 729 -5.22 -17.01 18.84
CA SER A 729 -5.25 -16.16 20.04
C SER A 729 -4.57 -16.82 21.26
N VAL A 730 -3.43 -17.47 21.04
CA VAL A 730 -2.62 -18.17 22.03
C VAL A 730 -1.35 -17.35 22.25
N THR A 731 -1.06 -17.02 23.50
CA THR A 731 0.12 -16.25 23.91
C THR A 731 1.14 -17.15 24.62
N TRP A 732 2.32 -16.62 24.94
CA TRP A 732 3.32 -17.36 25.72
C TRP A 732 2.86 -17.71 27.14
N ASP A 733 1.91 -16.94 27.68
CA ASP A 733 1.27 -17.16 28.98
C ASP A 733 0.31 -18.36 28.96
N ASP A 734 -0.31 -18.66 27.81
CA ASP A 734 -1.23 -19.80 27.64
C ASP A 734 -0.48 -21.15 27.53
N VAL A 735 0.86 -21.15 27.58
CA VAL A 735 1.73 -22.33 27.48
C VAL A 735 2.54 -22.48 28.76
N GLY A 736 2.11 -23.37 29.67
CA GLY A 736 2.87 -23.67 30.89
C GLY A 736 4.16 -24.47 30.63
N GLY A 737 5.18 -24.24 31.48
CA GLY A 737 6.42 -25.03 31.49
C GLY A 737 7.34 -24.83 30.27
N LEU A 738 8.14 -25.87 29.97
CA LEU A 738 9.02 -26.00 28.79
C LEU A 738 10.00 -24.82 28.54
N ALA A 739 10.48 -24.16 29.59
CA ALA A 739 11.27 -22.92 29.49
C ALA A 739 12.51 -23.01 28.58
N SER A 740 13.25 -24.13 28.61
CA SER A 740 14.39 -24.38 27.71
C SER A 740 13.97 -24.40 26.24
N VAL A 741 12.92 -25.16 25.91
CA VAL A 741 12.36 -25.27 24.56
C VAL A 741 11.81 -23.92 24.08
N LYS A 742 11.21 -23.11 24.96
CA LYS A 742 10.78 -21.73 24.63
C LYS A 742 11.97 -20.88 24.18
N HIS A 743 13.02 -20.78 25.01
CA HIS A 743 14.23 -19.99 24.71
C HIS A 743 14.87 -20.43 23.39
N ASP A 744 14.99 -21.75 23.17
CA ASP A 744 15.60 -22.30 21.96
C ASP A 744 14.85 -21.94 20.66
N ILE A 745 13.52 -21.76 20.73
CA ILE A 745 12.69 -21.34 19.59
C ILE A 745 12.77 -19.82 19.39
N LEU A 746 12.77 -19.03 20.47
CA LEU A 746 12.92 -17.57 20.40
C LEU A 746 14.27 -17.20 19.76
N ASP A 747 15.37 -17.79 20.22
CA ASP A 747 16.71 -17.58 19.65
C ASP A 747 16.80 -18.01 18.17
N THR A 748 16.01 -18.99 17.76
CA THR A 748 15.99 -19.48 16.37
C THR A 748 15.12 -18.63 15.44
N ILE A 749 14.05 -17.98 15.93
CA ILE A 749 13.05 -17.28 15.10
C ILE A 749 13.04 -15.76 15.34
N GLN A 750 13.04 -15.30 16.59
CA GLN A 750 12.97 -13.88 16.94
C GLN A 750 14.29 -13.17 16.62
N LEU A 751 15.43 -13.73 17.02
CA LEU A 751 16.74 -13.09 16.83
C LEU A 751 17.07 -12.79 15.34
N PRO A 752 16.79 -13.67 14.35
CA PRO A 752 16.98 -13.36 12.92
C PRO A 752 15.93 -12.42 12.29
N LEU A 753 14.88 -12.05 13.03
CA LEU A 753 13.86 -11.07 12.64
C LEU A 753 14.15 -9.69 13.23
N GLU A 754 14.59 -9.62 14.49
CA GLU A 754 14.93 -8.36 15.17
C GLU A 754 16.27 -7.79 14.73
N HIS A 755 17.24 -8.65 14.38
CA HIS A 755 18.60 -8.22 14.01
C HIS A 755 19.06 -8.81 12.65
N PRO A 756 18.32 -8.56 11.55
CA PRO A 756 18.62 -9.14 10.24
C PRO A 756 20.00 -8.78 9.69
N GLU A 757 20.55 -7.62 10.09
CA GLU A 757 21.89 -7.14 9.72
C GLU A 757 23.00 -8.11 10.18
N LEU A 758 22.89 -8.67 11.39
CA LEU A 758 23.89 -9.60 11.93
C LEU A 758 23.97 -10.90 11.10
N PHE A 759 22.83 -11.36 10.60
CA PHE A 759 22.71 -12.58 9.79
C PHE A 759 22.96 -12.35 8.28
N ALA A 760 23.08 -11.11 7.82
CA ALA A 760 23.44 -10.80 6.43
C ALA A 760 24.90 -11.15 6.09
N SER A 761 25.74 -11.35 7.11
CA SER A 761 27.20 -11.58 7.04
C SER A 761 27.65 -12.94 6.47
N GLY A 762 26.72 -13.78 5.99
CA GLY A 762 27.02 -15.07 5.35
C GLY A 762 26.78 -16.31 6.22
N LEU A 763 26.33 -16.15 7.48
CA LEU A 763 25.82 -17.25 8.28
C LEU A 763 24.49 -17.75 7.69
N LYS A 764 24.44 -19.05 7.32
CA LYS A 764 23.22 -19.70 6.80
C LYS A 764 22.12 -19.69 7.89
N LYS A 765 21.05 -18.90 7.68
CA LYS A 765 19.88 -18.89 8.57
C LYS A 765 19.34 -20.32 8.77
N ARG A 766 19.20 -20.76 10.01
CA ARG A 766 18.57 -22.05 10.36
C ARG A 766 17.07 -21.94 10.09
N SER A 767 16.57 -22.73 9.16
CA SER A 767 15.25 -22.46 8.55
C SER A 767 14.14 -23.41 9.01
N GLY A 768 14.49 -24.54 9.66
CA GLY A 768 13.52 -25.55 10.10
C GLY A 768 13.72 -26.04 11.54
N ILE A 769 12.62 -26.15 12.27
CA ILE A 769 12.52 -26.75 13.62
C ILE A 769 11.61 -27.98 13.54
N LEU A 770 11.98 -29.10 14.17
CA LEU A 770 11.15 -30.29 14.31
C LEU A 770 10.80 -30.54 15.78
N LEU A 771 9.51 -30.40 16.11
CA LEU A 771 8.94 -30.68 17.42
C LEU A 771 8.53 -32.16 17.49
N TYR A 772 9.08 -32.92 18.44
CA TYR A 772 8.74 -34.33 18.63
C TYR A 772 8.54 -34.70 20.11
N GLY A 773 7.79 -35.78 20.35
CA GLY A 773 7.46 -36.26 21.70
C GLY A 773 6.05 -36.86 21.76
N PRO A 774 5.61 -37.37 22.92
CA PRO A 774 4.30 -38.01 23.07
C PRO A 774 3.12 -37.09 22.66
N PRO A 775 1.95 -37.66 22.34
CA PRO A 775 0.71 -36.88 22.16
C PRO A 775 0.37 -36.09 23.44
N GLY A 776 -0.52 -35.09 23.34
CA GLY A 776 -0.94 -34.28 24.49
C GLY A 776 0.08 -33.27 25.03
N THR A 777 1.34 -33.31 24.61
CA THR A 777 2.44 -32.39 25.00
C THR A 777 2.34 -30.96 24.47
N GLY A 778 1.25 -30.60 23.76
CA GLY A 778 1.03 -29.22 23.32
C GLY A 778 1.87 -28.74 22.12
N LYS A 779 2.52 -29.63 21.35
CA LYS A 779 3.28 -29.29 20.12
C LYS A 779 2.58 -28.26 19.22
N THR A 780 1.30 -28.49 18.92
CA THR A 780 0.44 -27.63 18.09
C THR A 780 0.06 -26.31 18.78
N LEU A 781 0.06 -26.23 20.12
CA LEU A 781 -0.14 -24.97 20.86
C LEU A 781 1.15 -24.14 20.90
N LEU A 782 2.30 -24.78 21.08
CA LEU A 782 3.61 -24.15 21.07
C LEU A 782 3.88 -23.42 19.74
N ALA A 783 3.69 -24.11 18.60
CA ALA A 783 3.85 -23.50 17.28
C ALA A 783 2.89 -22.31 17.02
N LYS A 784 1.69 -22.35 17.63
CA LYS A 784 0.71 -21.25 17.58
C LYS A 784 1.16 -20.04 18.41
N ALA A 785 1.62 -20.25 19.64
CA ALA A 785 2.13 -19.17 20.50
C ALA A 785 3.36 -18.46 19.90
N VAL A 786 4.25 -19.22 19.26
CA VAL A 786 5.42 -18.72 18.52
C VAL A 786 5.02 -17.77 17.40
N ALA A 787 4.04 -18.15 16.57
CA ALA A 787 3.60 -17.29 15.47
C ALA A 787 2.95 -15.99 15.96
N THR A 788 2.14 -16.08 17.01
CA THR A 788 1.43 -14.92 17.58
C THR A 788 2.37 -13.95 18.29
N SER A 789 3.34 -14.44 19.07
CA SER A 789 4.34 -13.60 19.74
C SER A 789 5.26 -12.90 18.75
N CYS A 790 5.78 -13.61 17.74
CA CYS A 790 6.60 -13.03 16.68
C CYS A 790 5.80 -12.21 15.64
N SER A 791 4.47 -12.12 15.79
CA SER A 791 3.55 -11.44 14.84
C SER A 791 3.67 -11.92 13.38
N LEU A 792 3.91 -13.22 13.19
CA LEU A 792 4.15 -13.86 11.89
C LEU A 792 2.87 -14.43 11.28
N ASN A 793 2.79 -14.42 9.94
CA ASN A 793 1.72 -15.10 9.22
C ASN A 793 1.82 -16.62 9.43
N PHE A 794 0.76 -17.27 9.92
CA PHE A 794 0.76 -18.68 10.30
C PHE A 794 0.04 -19.57 9.27
N PHE A 795 0.80 -20.45 8.60
CA PHE A 795 0.24 -21.45 7.69
C PHE A 795 0.23 -22.82 8.36
N SER A 796 -0.86 -23.15 9.04
CA SER A 796 -1.13 -24.53 9.49
C SER A 796 -1.46 -25.41 8.29
N VAL A 797 -0.77 -26.55 8.18
CA VAL A 797 -1.01 -27.58 7.16
C VAL A 797 -0.97 -28.94 7.87
N LYS A 798 -2.08 -29.67 7.88
CA LYS A 798 -2.08 -31.04 8.40
C LYS A 798 -1.69 -32.02 7.31
N GLY A 799 -1.04 -33.11 7.67
CA GLY A 799 -0.60 -34.09 6.67
C GLY A 799 -1.69 -34.62 5.73
N PRO A 800 -2.89 -35.01 6.23
CA PRO A 800 -4.01 -35.41 5.37
C PRO A 800 -4.49 -34.35 4.37
N GLU A 801 -4.30 -33.05 4.65
CA GLU A 801 -4.72 -31.94 3.76
C GLU A 801 -3.82 -31.80 2.51
N LEU A 802 -2.68 -32.49 2.48
CA LEU A 802 -1.80 -32.59 1.31
C LEU A 802 -2.06 -33.84 0.45
N LEU A 803 -2.84 -34.80 0.93
CA LEU A 803 -2.97 -36.15 0.35
C LEU A 803 -4.25 -36.32 -0.50
N ASN A 804 -4.30 -35.64 -1.65
CA ASN A 804 -5.32 -35.95 -2.66
C ASN A 804 -5.02 -37.27 -3.39
N MET A 805 -6.07 -38.03 -3.71
CA MET A 805 -5.97 -39.29 -4.47
C MET A 805 -5.62 -39.09 -5.96
N TYR A 806 -5.71 -37.86 -6.47
CA TYR A 806 -5.45 -37.54 -7.87
C TYR A 806 -3.96 -37.35 -8.16
N ILE A 807 -3.44 -38.12 -9.11
CA ILE A 807 -2.00 -38.19 -9.45
C ILE A 807 -1.47 -36.80 -9.85
N GLY A 808 -0.47 -36.32 -9.11
CA GLY A 808 0.23 -35.06 -9.38
C GLY A 808 -0.40 -33.81 -8.76
N GLU A 809 -1.66 -33.85 -8.31
CA GLU A 809 -2.27 -32.68 -7.67
C GLU A 809 -1.62 -32.36 -6.32
N SER A 810 -1.31 -33.39 -5.53
CA SER A 810 -0.66 -33.30 -4.21
C SER A 810 0.74 -32.66 -4.29
N GLU A 811 1.53 -33.00 -5.31
CA GLU A 811 2.84 -32.37 -5.58
C GLU A 811 2.67 -30.87 -5.88
N ALA A 812 1.71 -30.52 -6.75
CA ALA A 812 1.39 -29.14 -7.05
C ALA A 812 0.83 -28.40 -5.82
N ASN A 813 0.14 -29.08 -4.91
CA ASN A 813 -0.38 -28.48 -3.69
C ASN A 813 0.75 -28.09 -2.73
N VAL A 814 1.77 -28.94 -2.56
CA VAL A 814 3.00 -28.60 -1.82
C VAL A 814 3.67 -27.37 -2.42
N ARG A 815 3.85 -27.30 -3.75
CA ARG A 815 4.40 -26.10 -4.42
C ARG A 815 3.59 -24.84 -4.12
N ARG A 816 2.24 -24.92 -4.17
CA ARG A 816 1.34 -23.80 -3.86
C ARG A 816 1.45 -23.34 -2.40
N VAL A 817 1.59 -24.26 -1.45
CA VAL A 817 1.77 -23.91 -0.02
C VAL A 817 3.06 -23.11 0.19
N PHE A 818 4.19 -23.63 -0.30
CA PHE A 818 5.46 -22.91 -0.19
C PHE A 818 5.49 -21.60 -0.98
N GLN A 819 4.79 -21.51 -2.13
CA GLN A 819 4.68 -20.24 -2.85
C GLN A 819 3.84 -19.20 -2.09
N ARG A 820 2.66 -19.57 -1.55
CA ARG A 820 1.86 -18.67 -0.70
C ARG A 820 2.65 -18.18 0.51
N ALA A 821 3.45 -19.04 1.13
CA ALA A 821 4.34 -18.68 2.22
C ALA A 821 5.43 -17.69 1.77
N ARG A 822 6.05 -17.90 0.59
CA ARG A 822 7.03 -16.97 -0.01
C ARG A 822 6.43 -15.61 -0.35
N ASP A 823 5.17 -15.57 -0.77
CA ASP A 823 4.44 -14.35 -1.11
C ASP A 823 4.01 -13.58 0.16
N ALA A 824 3.71 -14.29 1.25
CA ALA A 824 3.23 -13.74 2.52
C ALA A 824 4.32 -13.54 3.59
N LYS A 825 5.57 -13.28 3.20
CA LYS A 825 6.69 -13.04 4.14
C LYS A 825 6.47 -11.77 5.01
N PRO A 826 6.88 -11.79 6.29
CA PRO A 826 7.49 -12.90 7.02
C PRO A 826 6.44 -13.89 7.55
N CYS A 827 6.75 -15.19 7.56
CA CYS A 827 5.78 -16.23 7.92
C CYS A 827 6.38 -17.51 8.52
N VAL A 828 5.51 -18.32 9.13
CA VAL A 828 5.79 -19.67 9.64
C VAL A 828 4.87 -20.67 8.94
N ILE A 829 5.45 -21.71 8.34
CA ILE A 829 4.72 -22.89 7.87
C ILE A 829 4.78 -23.94 8.99
N PHE A 830 3.62 -24.36 9.48
CA PHE A 830 3.49 -25.40 10.49
C PHE A 830 2.91 -26.68 9.87
N PHE A 831 3.72 -27.73 9.77
CA PHE A 831 3.29 -29.05 9.31
C PHE A 831 2.95 -29.92 10.52
N ASP A 832 1.65 -30.16 10.75
CA ASP A 832 1.20 -31.11 11.78
C ASP A 832 1.09 -32.53 11.20
N GLU A 833 1.35 -33.54 12.04
CA GLU A 833 1.37 -34.96 11.67
C GLU A 833 2.31 -35.26 10.49
N LEU A 834 3.54 -34.70 10.50
CA LEU A 834 4.51 -34.78 9.40
C LEU A 834 4.86 -36.23 9.00
N ASP A 835 4.80 -37.17 9.94
CA ASP A 835 4.99 -38.61 9.73
C ASP A 835 3.95 -39.24 8.79
N SER A 836 2.79 -38.61 8.57
CA SER A 836 1.78 -39.03 7.57
C SER A 836 2.10 -38.55 6.15
N VAL A 837 2.88 -37.48 5.99
CA VAL A 837 3.28 -36.92 4.67
C VAL A 837 4.60 -37.51 4.19
N ALA A 838 5.51 -37.77 5.13
CA ALA A 838 6.87 -38.22 4.84
C ALA A 838 7.27 -39.50 5.59
N PRO A 839 6.51 -40.60 5.41
CA PRO A 839 6.92 -41.89 5.92
C PRO A 839 8.24 -42.36 5.28
N LYS A 840 8.98 -43.18 6.03
CA LYS A 840 10.26 -43.77 5.63
C LYS A 840 10.13 -44.54 4.31
N ARG A 841 10.88 -44.08 3.30
CA ARG A 841 10.83 -44.58 1.92
C ARG A 841 10.98 -46.09 1.84
N GLY A 842 10.15 -46.73 1.01
CA GLY A 842 10.17 -48.18 0.77
C GLY A 842 9.49 -49.05 1.83
N ASN A 843 8.90 -48.48 2.88
CA ASN A 843 8.29 -49.26 3.98
C ASN A 843 6.83 -49.67 3.75
N GLN A 844 6.17 -49.22 2.67
CA GLN A 844 4.82 -49.63 2.27
C GLN A 844 4.70 -49.78 0.74
N GLY A 845 3.79 -50.66 0.30
CA GLY A 845 3.61 -51.07 -1.10
C GLY A 845 2.78 -50.09 -1.94
N ASP A 846 3.23 -48.85 -2.06
CA ASP A 846 2.56 -47.79 -2.84
C ASP A 846 2.54 -48.09 -4.35
N SER A 847 1.41 -48.59 -4.86
CA SER A 847 1.19 -48.95 -6.29
C SER A 847 1.28 -47.80 -7.32
N GLY A 848 1.82 -46.64 -6.95
CA GLY A 848 2.08 -45.49 -7.84
C GLY A 848 3.28 -44.62 -7.48
N GLY A 849 3.97 -44.89 -6.35
CA GLY A 849 5.07 -44.07 -5.84
C GLY A 849 4.68 -42.60 -5.64
N VAL A 850 3.47 -42.33 -5.13
CA VAL A 850 2.93 -40.97 -4.98
C VAL A 850 3.54 -40.29 -3.76
N MET A 851 3.62 -40.99 -2.62
CA MET A 851 4.26 -40.45 -1.41
C MET A 851 5.74 -40.10 -1.66
N ASP A 852 6.51 -40.98 -2.32
CA ASP A 852 7.91 -40.71 -2.69
C ASP A 852 8.10 -39.41 -3.49
N ARG A 853 7.14 -39.04 -4.36
CA ARG A 853 7.18 -37.77 -5.12
C ARG A 853 6.85 -36.58 -4.22
N ILE A 854 5.83 -36.69 -3.37
CA ILE A 854 5.45 -35.65 -2.41
C ILE A 854 6.62 -35.33 -1.47
N VAL A 855 7.25 -36.36 -0.89
CA VAL A 855 8.45 -36.18 -0.04
C VAL A 855 9.58 -35.54 -0.84
N SER A 856 9.84 -36.01 -2.07
CA SER A 856 10.93 -35.45 -2.89
C SER A 856 10.68 -33.98 -3.28
N GLN A 857 9.42 -33.57 -3.47
CA GLN A 857 9.08 -32.16 -3.67
C GLN A 857 9.22 -31.35 -2.36
N LEU A 858 8.77 -31.88 -1.23
CA LEU A 858 8.95 -31.23 0.09
C LEU A 858 10.44 -30.96 0.37
N LEU A 859 11.31 -31.93 0.09
CA LEU A 859 12.77 -31.75 0.21
C LEU A 859 13.30 -30.65 -0.73
N ALA A 860 12.81 -30.58 -1.97
CA ALA A 860 13.22 -29.56 -2.93
C ALA A 860 12.77 -28.15 -2.54
N GLU A 861 11.57 -27.99 -1.96
CA GLU A 861 11.10 -26.69 -1.46
C GLU A 861 11.92 -26.21 -0.25
N LEU A 862 12.24 -27.12 0.68
CA LEU A 862 13.08 -26.84 1.86
C LEU A 862 14.50 -26.44 1.47
N ASP A 863 15.16 -27.20 0.58
CA ASP A 863 16.50 -26.88 0.07
C ASP A 863 16.52 -25.52 -0.68
N GLY A 864 15.42 -25.21 -1.40
CA GLY A 864 15.22 -23.96 -2.12
C GLY A 864 14.96 -22.73 -1.22
N MET A 865 14.56 -22.94 0.04
CA MET A 865 14.49 -21.86 1.05
C MET A 865 15.87 -21.55 1.63
N SER A 866 16.58 -22.60 2.04
CA SER A 866 17.89 -22.54 2.71
C SER A 866 19.07 -22.06 1.83
N SER A 867 18.82 -21.68 0.58
CA SER A 867 19.82 -21.26 -0.42
C SER A 867 19.65 -19.84 -0.95
N GLY A 868 18.60 -19.12 -0.53
CA GLY A 868 18.26 -17.76 -0.99
C GLY A 868 19.13 -16.64 -0.41
N GLY A 869 20.46 -16.72 -0.56
CA GLY A 869 21.47 -15.81 0.01
C GLY A 869 21.52 -14.38 -0.57
N GLY A 870 20.37 -13.80 -0.93
CA GLY A 870 20.28 -12.45 -1.49
C GLY A 870 18.94 -11.77 -1.18
N SER A 871 18.92 -10.93 -0.14
CA SER A 871 17.95 -9.86 0.17
C SER A 871 16.43 -10.14 0.14
N GLY A 872 15.95 -11.37 -0.10
CA GLY A 872 14.52 -11.66 -0.17
C GLY A 872 14.12 -13.13 0.03
N GLY A 873 15.05 -14.01 0.40
CA GLY A 873 14.76 -15.43 0.66
C GLY A 873 14.32 -15.72 2.09
N GLY A 874 15.08 -15.23 3.08
CA GLY A 874 15.27 -15.87 4.38
C GLY A 874 14.29 -15.55 5.51
N ASP A 875 13.02 -15.29 5.20
CA ASP A 875 12.01 -14.87 6.20
C ASP A 875 10.76 -15.78 6.21
N VAL A 876 10.95 -17.04 5.79
CA VAL A 876 9.97 -18.14 5.90
C VAL A 876 10.60 -19.20 6.80
N PHE A 877 9.99 -19.45 7.96
CA PHE A 877 10.41 -20.51 8.88
C PHE A 877 9.51 -21.74 8.73
N VAL A 878 10.05 -22.93 8.96
CA VAL A 878 9.27 -24.18 8.96
C VAL A 878 9.30 -24.82 10.34
N ILE A 879 8.13 -25.15 10.88
CA ILE A 879 7.99 -25.95 12.10
C ILE A 879 7.27 -27.24 11.73
N GLY A 880 7.94 -28.38 11.83
CA GLY A 880 7.30 -29.68 11.76
C GLY A 880 6.88 -30.15 13.14
N ALA A 881 5.75 -30.84 13.26
CA ALA A 881 5.37 -31.63 14.43
C ALA A 881 5.18 -33.09 14.05
N THR A 882 5.67 -33.99 14.91
CA THR A 882 5.47 -35.44 14.78
C THR A 882 5.28 -36.09 16.14
N ASN A 883 4.50 -37.18 16.18
CA ASN A 883 4.43 -38.07 17.35
C ASN A 883 5.38 -39.27 17.22
N ARG A 884 5.90 -39.56 16.01
CA ARG A 884 6.67 -40.76 15.65
C ARG A 884 7.87 -40.44 14.74
N PRO A 885 8.96 -39.86 15.30
CA PRO A 885 10.16 -39.50 14.53
C PRO A 885 10.90 -40.73 13.95
N ASP A 886 10.62 -41.94 14.46
CA ASP A 886 11.10 -43.23 13.98
C ASP A 886 10.53 -43.64 12.61
N LEU A 887 9.33 -43.17 12.27
CA LEU A 887 8.65 -43.43 11.00
C LEU A 887 9.00 -42.44 9.89
N LEU A 888 9.70 -41.35 10.20
CA LEU A 888 10.01 -40.25 9.29
C LEU A 888 11.13 -40.61 8.28
N ASP A 889 11.11 -40.02 7.09
CA ASP A 889 12.27 -40.09 6.16
C ASP A 889 13.49 -39.37 6.76
N PRO A 890 14.62 -40.07 7.06
CA PRO A 890 15.83 -39.45 7.60
C PRO A 890 16.50 -38.45 6.64
N ALA A 891 16.04 -38.34 5.38
CA ALA A 891 16.42 -37.23 4.51
C ALA A 891 15.94 -35.85 5.03
N LEU A 892 14.84 -35.80 5.79
CA LEU A 892 14.32 -34.55 6.37
C LEU A 892 15.20 -34.01 7.52
N LEU A 893 15.90 -34.90 8.23
CA LEU A 893 16.78 -34.58 9.37
C LEU A 893 18.19 -34.13 8.95
N ARG A 894 18.42 -33.86 7.66
CA ARG A 894 19.74 -33.43 7.16
C ARG A 894 19.93 -31.91 7.34
N PRO A 895 21.14 -31.43 7.71
CA PRO A 895 21.42 -30.00 7.83
C PRO A 895 21.08 -29.20 6.57
N GLY A 896 20.44 -28.05 6.76
CA GLY A 896 19.79 -27.25 5.73
C GLY A 896 18.28 -27.47 5.59
N ARG A 897 17.68 -28.36 6.40
CA ARG A 897 16.24 -28.69 6.41
C ARG A 897 15.67 -28.47 7.81
N PHE A 898 15.44 -29.53 8.59
CA PHE A 898 15.14 -29.42 10.03
C PHE A 898 16.46 -29.37 10.83
N ASP A 899 16.98 -28.16 11.03
CA ASP A 899 18.29 -27.88 11.66
C ASP A 899 18.29 -27.97 13.20
N LYS A 900 17.10 -27.89 13.82
CA LYS A 900 16.87 -27.99 15.26
C LYS A 900 15.79 -29.03 15.51
N MET A 901 16.12 -30.13 16.19
CA MET A 901 15.13 -31.07 16.73
C MET A 901 14.90 -30.74 18.21
N LEU A 902 13.64 -30.55 18.62
CA LEU A 902 13.27 -30.20 19.97
C LEU A 902 12.31 -31.25 20.53
N TYR A 903 12.72 -31.89 21.62
CA TYR A 903 11.90 -32.85 22.36
C TYR A 903 10.97 -32.10 23.32
N LEU A 904 9.67 -32.37 23.25
CA LEU A 904 8.71 -31.99 24.28
C LEU A 904 8.50 -33.19 25.20
N SER A 905 9.10 -33.12 26.40
CA SER A 905 8.93 -34.12 27.45
C SER A 905 7.54 -34.02 28.10
N VAL A 906 7.23 -35.03 28.93
CA VAL A 906 6.19 -34.89 29.98
C VAL A 906 6.79 -34.06 31.14
N SER A 907 5.97 -33.60 32.08
CA SER A 907 6.44 -32.75 33.19
C SER A 907 7.14 -33.56 34.29
N GLU A 908 8.47 -33.52 34.31
CA GLU A 908 9.32 -34.27 35.25
C GLU A 908 9.40 -33.67 36.67
N THR A 909 8.69 -32.58 36.94
CA THR A 909 8.75 -31.86 38.23
C THR A 909 7.41 -31.22 38.57
N HIS A 910 6.98 -31.28 39.83
CA HIS A 910 5.72 -30.65 40.28
C HIS A 910 5.69 -29.14 40.00
N ALA A 911 6.82 -28.44 40.05
CA ALA A 911 6.91 -27.03 39.63
C ALA A 911 6.57 -26.81 38.14
N ALA A 912 6.86 -27.77 37.26
CA ALA A 912 6.46 -27.69 35.84
C ALA A 912 4.96 -27.99 35.66
N GLN A 913 4.40 -28.93 36.44
CA GLN A 913 2.96 -29.21 36.47
C GLN A 913 2.17 -28.01 37.02
N LEU A 914 2.67 -27.35 38.08
CA LEU A 914 2.11 -26.12 38.65
C LEU A 914 2.02 -25.00 37.60
N ASN A 915 3.11 -24.74 36.86
CA ASN A 915 3.12 -23.75 35.77
C ASN A 915 2.11 -24.08 34.65
N ILE A 916 1.73 -25.35 34.45
CA ILE A 916 0.69 -25.77 33.51
C ILE A 916 -0.71 -25.55 34.10
N LEU A 917 -0.92 -25.90 35.36
CA LEU A 917 -2.18 -25.64 36.08
C LEU A 917 -2.48 -24.14 36.15
N GLU A 918 -1.50 -23.28 36.44
CA GLU A 918 -1.67 -21.82 36.45
C GLU A 918 -2.07 -21.28 35.06
N ALA A 919 -1.37 -21.70 34.00
CA ALA A 919 -1.67 -21.27 32.63
C ALA A 919 -3.10 -21.66 32.18
N LEU A 920 -3.54 -22.87 32.55
CA LEU A 920 -4.88 -23.37 32.25
C LEU A 920 -5.97 -22.70 33.10
N THR A 921 -5.73 -22.53 34.40
CA THR A 921 -6.70 -21.94 35.34
C THR A 921 -6.76 -20.41 35.31
N ARG A 922 -5.87 -19.73 34.57
CA ARG A 922 -5.86 -18.26 34.37
C ARG A 922 -7.22 -17.65 33.98
N LYS A 923 -8.07 -18.43 33.29
CA LYS A 923 -9.41 -18.01 32.83
C LYS A 923 -10.54 -18.44 33.79
N PHE A 924 -10.22 -19.20 34.83
CA PHE A 924 -11.17 -19.76 35.79
C PHE A 924 -11.31 -18.85 37.01
N ARG A 925 -12.37 -19.08 37.79
CA ARG A 925 -12.58 -18.43 39.09
C ARG A 925 -12.40 -19.48 40.17
N LEU A 926 -11.23 -19.46 40.78
CA LEU A 926 -10.87 -20.35 41.89
C LEU A 926 -11.43 -19.79 43.21
N GLU A 927 -11.83 -20.67 44.13
CA GLU A 927 -12.11 -20.27 45.51
C GLU A 927 -10.82 -20.07 46.32
N ASP A 928 -10.88 -19.36 47.46
CA ASP A 928 -9.72 -19.05 48.29
C ASP A 928 -9.00 -20.30 48.83
N ASP A 929 -9.72 -21.42 48.99
CA ASP A 929 -9.20 -22.77 49.32
C ASP A 929 -8.32 -23.39 48.22
N VAL A 930 -8.33 -22.81 47.01
CA VAL A 930 -7.60 -23.29 45.81
C VAL A 930 -6.50 -22.30 45.39
N ARG A 931 -6.19 -21.29 46.21
CA ARG A 931 -5.08 -20.34 45.92
C ARG A 931 -3.70 -20.99 45.88
N ASP A 932 -3.52 -22.14 46.52
CA ASP A 932 -2.30 -22.95 46.41
C ASP A 932 -2.53 -24.14 45.46
N LEU A 933 -2.28 -23.89 44.18
CA LEU A 933 -2.30 -24.92 43.13
C LEU A 933 -1.15 -25.94 43.27
N GLY A 934 -0.13 -25.66 44.10
CA GLY A 934 0.99 -26.57 44.36
C GLY A 934 0.53 -27.87 45.02
N VAL A 935 -0.42 -27.78 45.96
CA VAL A 935 -0.98 -28.97 46.64
C VAL A 935 -1.80 -29.86 45.69
N ILE A 936 -2.28 -29.31 44.56
CA ILE A 936 -2.92 -30.11 43.49
C ILE A 936 -1.84 -30.71 42.58
N ALA A 937 -0.79 -29.95 42.22
CA ALA A 937 0.34 -30.43 41.44
C ALA A 937 1.07 -31.62 42.12
N GLU A 938 1.26 -31.58 43.44
CA GLU A 938 1.86 -32.68 44.22
C GLU A 938 1.04 -33.98 44.19
N GLN A 939 -0.28 -33.90 43.98
CA GLN A 939 -1.16 -35.07 43.83
C GLN A 939 -1.19 -35.62 42.39
N CYS A 940 -0.69 -34.87 41.40
CA CYS A 940 -0.75 -35.23 39.99
C CYS A 940 0.44 -36.14 39.58
N PRO A 941 0.19 -37.38 39.09
CA PRO A 941 1.27 -38.27 38.68
C PRO A 941 2.02 -37.76 37.44
N PHE A 942 3.31 -38.08 37.35
CA PHE A 942 4.24 -37.58 36.32
C PHE A 942 3.97 -38.12 34.89
N ASN A 943 2.99 -38.99 34.70
CA ASN A 943 2.55 -39.48 33.39
C ASN A 943 1.42 -38.62 32.76
N LEU A 944 0.89 -37.60 33.47
CA LEU A 944 -0.07 -36.66 32.92
C LEU A 944 0.58 -35.69 31.91
N THR A 945 0.01 -35.62 30.71
CA THR A 945 0.38 -34.66 29.66
C THR A 945 -0.40 -33.34 29.80
N GLY A 946 -0.02 -32.32 29.04
CA GLY A 946 -0.75 -31.04 29.01
C GLY A 946 -2.22 -31.17 28.59
N ALA A 947 -2.57 -32.18 27.79
CA ALA A 947 -3.96 -32.50 27.45
C ALA A 947 -4.71 -33.15 28.63
N ASP A 948 -4.05 -33.98 29.43
CA ASP A 948 -4.65 -34.56 30.65
C ASP A 948 -4.86 -33.48 31.72
N PHE A 949 -3.93 -32.53 31.87
CA PHE A 949 -4.13 -31.35 32.71
C PHE A 949 -5.27 -30.44 32.22
N TYR A 950 -5.46 -30.30 30.91
CA TYR A 950 -6.62 -29.61 30.34
C TYR A 950 -7.93 -30.34 30.67
N ALA A 951 -7.96 -31.67 30.55
CA ALA A 951 -9.11 -32.50 30.93
C ALA A 951 -9.43 -32.35 32.42
N LEU A 952 -8.43 -32.51 33.31
CA LEU A 952 -8.55 -32.31 34.76
C LEU A 952 -9.17 -30.94 35.12
N CYS A 953 -8.71 -29.87 34.46
CA CYS A 953 -9.24 -28.52 34.65
C CYS A 953 -10.68 -28.38 34.13
N SER A 954 -10.97 -28.95 32.94
CA SER A 954 -12.31 -28.95 32.35
C SER A 954 -13.32 -29.71 33.22
N ASP A 955 -12.93 -30.87 33.74
CA ASP A 955 -13.81 -31.73 34.53
C ASP A 955 -14.03 -31.17 35.94
N ALA A 956 -13.02 -30.54 36.56
CA ALA A 956 -13.19 -29.77 37.79
C ALA A 956 -14.17 -28.60 37.61
N MET A 957 -14.10 -27.89 36.47
CA MET A 957 -15.07 -26.85 36.12
C MET A 957 -16.47 -27.42 35.89
N LEU A 958 -16.61 -28.57 35.23
CA LEU A 958 -17.90 -29.24 35.03
C LEU A 958 -18.53 -29.72 36.35
N LYS A 959 -17.72 -30.19 37.31
CA LYS A 959 -18.19 -30.57 38.65
C LYS A 959 -18.64 -29.33 39.45
N ALA A 960 -17.87 -28.24 39.40
CA ALA A 960 -18.29 -26.96 39.97
C ALA A 960 -19.59 -26.40 39.35
N MET A 961 -19.75 -26.49 38.03
CA MET A 961 -20.98 -26.11 37.32
C MET A 961 -22.16 -27.01 37.71
N THR A 962 -21.96 -28.32 37.83
CA THR A 962 -23.01 -29.28 38.20
C THR A 962 -23.49 -29.03 39.64
N ARG A 963 -22.56 -28.79 40.57
CA ARG A 963 -22.86 -28.36 41.94
C ARG A 963 -23.66 -27.06 41.95
N LYS A 964 -23.21 -26.03 41.21
CA LYS A 964 -23.91 -24.74 41.16
C LYS A 964 -25.30 -24.83 40.53
N ALA A 965 -25.49 -25.68 39.51
CA ALA A 965 -26.81 -25.96 38.95
C ALA A 965 -27.74 -26.60 39.98
N GLY A 966 -27.25 -27.54 40.80
CA GLY A 966 -27.99 -28.12 41.91
C GLY A 966 -28.42 -27.06 42.95
N GLU A 967 -27.51 -26.18 43.36
CA GLU A 967 -27.82 -25.05 44.27
C GLU A 967 -28.94 -24.15 43.70
N VAL A 968 -28.92 -23.87 42.39
CA VAL A 968 -29.95 -23.06 41.71
C VAL A 968 -31.29 -23.81 41.58
N ASP A 969 -31.29 -25.09 41.24
CA ASP A 969 -32.51 -25.91 41.15
C ASP A 969 -33.20 -26.07 42.51
N GLU A 970 -32.43 -26.21 43.60
CA GLU A 970 -32.97 -26.20 44.97
C GLU A 970 -33.55 -24.83 45.34
N ARG A 971 -32.90 -23.74 44.95
CA ARG A 971 -33.40 -22.38 45.19
C ARG A 971 -34.71 -22.10 44.44
N ILE A 972 -34.79 -22.51 43.18
CA ILE A 972 -36.01 -22.45 42.36
C ILE A 972 -37.12 -23.32 42.96
N ARG A 973 -36.78 -24.51 43.47
CA ARG A 973 -37.74 -25.41 44.15
C ARG A 973 -38.33 -24.77 45.41
N ALA A 974 -37.51 -24.11 46.24
CA ALA A 974 -37.97 -23.41 47.44
C ALA A 974 -38.87 -22.19 47.12
N ILE A 975 -38.53 -21.42 46.09
CA ILE A 975 -39.36 -20.27 45.65
C ILE A 975 -40.69 -20.77 45.03
N ASN A 976 -40.68 -21.87 44.29
CA ASN A 976 -41.89 -22.52 43.78
C ASN A 976 -42.75 -23.18 44.88
N ALA A 977 -42.15 -23.62 45.99
CA ALA A 977 -42.88 -24.10 47.17
C ALA A 977 -43.50 -22.95 48.00
N GLY A 978 -42.98 -21.73 47.85
CA GLY A 978 -43.43 -20.54 48.60
C GLY A 978 -42.64 -20.26 49.88
N ASP A 979 -41.58 -21.03 50.17
CA ASP A 979 -40.71 -20.87 51.35
C ASP A 979 -39.88 -19.57 51.31
N VAL A 980 -39.79 -18.94 50.13
CA VAL A 980 -39.00 -17.74 49.85
C VAL A 980 -39.88 -16.75 49.09
N GLN A 981 -40.10 -15.57 49.67
CA GLN A 981 -40.84 -14.48 49.01
C GLN A 981 -39.94 -13.74 48.02
N VAL A 982 -40.47 -13.50 46.82
CA VAL A 982 -39.85 -12.77 45.70
C VAL A 982 -40.95 -11.92 45.05
N ASP A 983 -40.60 -10.73 44.54
CA ASP A 983 -41.53 -9.72 44.02
C ASP A 983 -42.62 -10.28 43.10
N GLU A 984 -43.86 -9.80 43.24
CA GLU A 984 -45.09 -10.41 42.71
C GLU A 984 -45.21 -10.51 41.17
N LYS A 985 -44.21 -10.06 40.41
CA LYS A 985 -44.24 -9.92 38.94
C LYS A 985 -43.54 -11.04 38.16
N HIS A 986 -43.15 -12.14 38.80
CA HIS A 986 -42.52 -13.29 38.13
C HIS A 986 -43.54 -14.37 37.70
N PRO A 987 -43.31 -15.10 36.58
CA PRO A 987 -44.14 -16.22 36.17
C PRO A 987 -44.01 -17.41 37.13
N LYS A 988 -45.13 -18.12 37.36
CA LYS A 988 -45.20 -19.31 38.21
C LYS A 988 -45.71 -20.53 37.40
N PRO A 989 -45.06 -21.71 37.48
CA PRO A 989 -43.82 -21.98 38.21
C PRO A 989 -42.62 -21.25 37.58
N MET A 990 -41.70 -20.81 38.44
CA MET A 990 -40.45 -20.21 38.01
C MET A 990 -39.52 -21.27 37.39
N THR A 991 -38.79 -20.86 36.36
CA THR A 991 -37.89 -21.71 35.56
C THR A 991 -36.47 -21.16 35.57
N ALA A 992 -35.48 -22.05 35.47
CA ALA A 992 -34.06 -21.68 35.57
C ALA A 992 -33.59 -20.57 34.61
N PRO A 993 -34.01 -20.52 33.32
CA PRO A 993 -33.61 -19.43 32.43
C PRO A 993 -34.09 -18.06 32.91
N TYR A 994 -35.33 -17.98 33.41
CA TYR A 994 -35.91 -16.72 33.93
C TYR A 994 -35.26 -16.30 35.26
N TYR A 995 -34.97 -17.27 36.13
CA TYR A 995 -34.25 -16.99 37.38
C TYR A 995 -32.86 -16.40 37.07
N LEU A 996 -32.10 -17.03 36.17
CA LEU A 996 -30.74 -16.63 35.83
C LEU A 996 -30.64 -15.34 35.00
N SER A 997 -31.72 -14.88 34.35
CA SER A 997 -31.72 -13.62 33.59
C SER A 997 -32.24 -12.41 34.37
N GLU A 998 -33.29 -12.57 35.18
CA GLU A 998 -33.99 -11.43 35.83
C GLU A 998 -33.80 -11.34 37.35
N LEU A 999 -33.45 -12.44 38.05
CA LEU A 999 -33.57 -12.55 39.51
C LEU A 999 -32.28 -12.95 40.24
N ALA A 1000 -31.41 -13.74 39.61
CA ALA A 1000 -30.18 -14.21 40.22
C ALA A 1000 -29.20 -13.05 40.44
N SER A 1001 -28.63 -12.94 41.65
CA SER A 1001 -27.54 -12.01 41.90
C SER A 1001 -26.31 -12.38 41.06
N PRO A 1002 -25.41 -11.42 40.73
CA PRO A 1002 -24.17 -11.75 40.03
C PRO A 1002 -23.30 -12.74 40.81
N GLU A 1003 -23.45 -12.84 42.14
CA GLU A 1003 -22.74 -13.81 42.97
C GLU A 1003 -23.29 -15.24 42.81
N GLU A 1004 -24.59 -15.41 42.56
CA GLU A 1004 -25.21 -16.71 42.27
C GLU A 1004 -24.85 -17.25 40.88
N ILE A 1005 -24.68 -16.37 39.90
CA ILE A 1005 -24.24 -16.73 38.54
C ILE A 1005 -22.74 -17.09 38.52
N ASN A 1006 -21.96 -16.58 39.48
CA ASN A 1006 -20.52 -16.78 39.56
C ASN A 1006 -20.15 -18.20 40.06
N VAL A 1007 -20.04 -19.16 39.14
CA VAL A 1007 -19.38 -20.46 39.41
C VAL A 1007 -17.95 -20.22 39.93
N ARG A 1008 -17.62 -20.86 41.05
CA ARG A 1008 -16.26 -20.96 41.61
C ARG A 1008 -15.86 -22.43 41.69
N VAL A 1009 -14.63 -22.74 41.32
CA VAL A 1009 -14.07 -24.10 41.39
C VAL A 1009 -13.37 -24.29 42.73
N ASN A 1010 -13.70 -25.39 43.42
CA ASN A 1010 -13.22 -25.73 44.74
C ASN A 1010 -12.22 -26.89 44.67
N ARG A 1011 -11.39 -27.06 45.73
CA ARG A 1011 -10.35 -28.10 45.78
C ARG A 1011 -10.93 -29.51 45.60
N ARG A 1012 -12.11 -29.77 46.16
CA ARG A 1012 -12.82 -31.05 46.04
C ARG A 1012 -13.21 -31.38 44.60
N ASP A 1013 -13.54 -30.36 43.80
CA ASP A 1013 -13.94 -30.53 42.40
C ASP A 1013 -12.73 -31.08 41.58
N PHE A 1014 -11.51 -30.62 41.89
CA PHE A 1014 -10.26 -31.18 41.35
C PHE A 1014 -9.93 -32.58 41.89
N GLU A 1015 -10.04 -32.81 43.20
CA GLU A 1015 -9.77 -34.12 43.81
C GLU A 1015 -10.74 -35.21 43.33
N GLU A 1016 -11.95 -34.84 42.92
CA GLU A 1016 -12.95 -35.74 42.32
C GLU A 1016 -12.77 -35.92 40.82
N ALA A 1017 -12.28 -34.90 40.09
CA ALA A 1017 -11.87 -35.06 38.69
C ALA A 1017 -10.62 -35.98 38.57
N LEU A 1018 -9.62 -35.79 39.44
CA LEU A 1018 -8.38 -36.58 39.46
C LEU A 1018 -8.62 -38.08 39.74
N ARG A 1019 -9.72 -38.43 40.43
CA ARG A 1019 -10.14 -39.82 40.70
C ARG A 1019 -10.77 -40.53 39.50
N GLU A 1020 -11.23 -39.79 38.49
CA GLU A 1020 -11.82 -40.33 37.25
C GLU A 1020 -10.86 -40.24 36.06
N LEU A 1021 -9.87 -39.33 36.13
CA LEU A 1021 -8.87 -39.11 35.08
C LEU A 1021 -7.96 -40.33 34.87
N VAL A 1022 -7.94 -40.84 33.64
CA VAL A 1022 -6.98 -41.88 33.20
C VAL A 1022 -5.84 -41.20 32.42
N PRO A 1023 -4.56 -41.36 32.80
CA PRO A 1023 -3.43 -40.77 32.08
C PRO A 1023 -3.33 -41.25 30.61
N SER A 1024 -3.17 -40.31 29.67
CA SER A 1024 -3.09 -40.62 28.23
C SER A 1024 -1.81 -41.34 27.77
N VAL A 1025 -0.76 -41.42 28.60
CA VAL A 1025 0.55 -41.99 28.23
C VAL A 1025 0.99 -43.05 29.23
N SER A 1026 1.34 -44.24 28.73
CA SER A 1026 1.85 -45.33 29.55
C SER A 1026 3.34 -45.19 29.89
N GLU A 1027 3.78 -45.84 30.97
CA GLU A 1027 5.20 -45.84 31.37
C GLU A 1027 6.09 -46.48 30.28
N ALA A 1028 5.60 -47.52 29.59
CA ALA A 1028 6.28 -48.17 28.48
C ALA A 1028 6.45 -47.22 27.27
N GLU A 1029 5.50 -46.33 27.01
CA GLU A 1029 5.66 -45.28 25.99
C GLU A 1029 6.65 -44.20 26.45
N MET A 1030 6.67 -43.83 27.73
CA MET A 1030 7.71 -42.92 28.25
C MET A 1030 9.11 -43.52 28.14
N GLU A 1031 9.29 -44.82 28.36
CA GLU A 1031 10.56 -45.51 28.09
C GLU A 1031 10.91 -45.56 26.59
N HIS A 1032 9.92 -45.76 25.72
CA HIS A 1032 10.11 -45.68 24.28
C HIS A 1032 10.59 -44.28 23.86
N TYR A 1033 9.94 -43.21 24.33
CA TYR A 1033 10.36 -41.84 24.03
C TYR A 1033 11.72 -41.49 24.63
N ARG A 1034 12.07 -41.95 25.85
CA ARG A 1034 13.44 -41.82 26.40
C ARG A 1034 14.48 -42.54 25.53
N ARG A 1035 14.18 -43.74 25.03
CA ARG A 1035 15.08 -44.48 24.12
C ARG A 1035 15.25 -43.79 22.77
N VAL A 1036 14.17 -43.23 22.22
CA VAL A 1036 14.18 -42.42 20.99
C VAL A 1036 14.97 -41.12 21.20
N GLN A 1037 14.78 -40.44 22.34
CA GLN A 1037 15.57 -39.27 22.72
C GLN A 1037 17.07 -39.59 22.75
N GLY A 1038 17.48 -40.70 23.39
CA GLY A 1038 18.87 -41.17 23.40
C GLY A 1038 19.43 -41.63 22.04
N GLN A 1039 18.62 -41.73 20.98
CA GLN A 1039 19.08 -41.97 19.60
C GLN A 1039 19.25 -40.67 18.80
N PHE A 1040 18.51 -39.61 19.15
CA PHE A 1040 18.52 -38.32 18.43
C PHE A 1040 19.32 -37.22 19.14
N SER A 1041 19.41 -37.27 20.48
CA SER A 1041 20.48 -36.61 21.23
C SER A 1041 21.71 -37.51 21.22
N GLY A 1042 22.74 -37.12 20.47
CA GLY A 1042 24.05 -37.78 20.54
C GLY A 1042 24.67 -37.60 21.93
N PRO A 1043 25.65 -38.46 22.31
CA PRO A 1043 26.22 -38.44 23.65
C PRO A 1043 26.78 -37.04 24.00
N PRO A 1044 26.56 -36.55 25.24
CA PRO A 1044 27.04 -35.25 25.65
C PRO A 1044 28.57 -35.20 25.62
N LYS A 1045 29.12 -34.09 25.11
CA LYS A 1045 30.57 -33.95 24.86
C LYS A 1045 31.42 -33.94 26.14
N ASP A 1046 30.79 -33.82 27.29
CA ASP A 1046 31.44 -33.69 28.58
C ASP A 1046 31.65 -35.06 29.26
N GLU A 1047 30.70 -36.00 29.12
CA GLU A 1047 30.85 -37.38 29.61
C GLU A 1047 31.97 -38.11 28.88
N ALA A 1048 32.06 -37.97 27.56
CA ALA A 1048 33.14 -38.56 26.76
C ALA A 1048 34.54 -38.07 27.16
N LYS A 1049 34.66 -36.87 27.73
CA LYS A 1049 35.93 -36.37 28.30
C LYS A 1049 36.21 -36.95 29.68
N VAL A 1050 35.18 -37.04 30.54
CA VAL A 1050 35.34 -37.64 31.89
C VAL A 1050 35.70 -39.11 31.77
N GLU A 1051 35.06 -39.88 30.88
CA GLU A 1051 35.43 -41.27 30.63
C GLU A 1051 36.82 -41.41 29.99
N GLU A 1052 37.18 -40.56 29.03
CA GLU A 1052 38.55 -40.57 28.47
C GLU A 1052 39.61 -40.23 29.52
N ASP A 1053 39.38 -39.26 30.40
CA ASP A 1053 40.37 -38.84 31.38
C ASP A 1053 40.41 -39.78 32.61
N GLU A 1054 39.30 -40.44 32.97
CA GLU A 1054 39.33 -41.58 33.89
C GLU A 1054 40.08 -42.79 33.29
N GLN A 1055 39.88 -43.10 32.00
CA GLN A 1055 40.59 -44.20 31.36
C GLN A 1055 42.09 -43.91 31.18
N LYS A 1056 42.47 -42.68 30.81
CA LYS A 1056 43.87 -42.23 30.81
C LYS A 1056 44.47 -42.23 32.22
N GLY A 1057 43.69 -41.84 33.24
CA GLY A 1057 44.10 -41.90 34.65
C GLY A 1057 44.42 -43.32 35.08
N ARG A 1058 43.52 -44.28 34.80
CA ARG A 1058 43.74 -45.71 35.11
C ARG A 1058 44.90 -46.30 34.31
N GLN A 1059 45.04 -45.97 33.02
CA GLN A 1059 46.17 -46.44 32.21
C GLN A 1059 47.51 -45.88 32.70
N GLN A 1060 47.61 -44.60 33.07
CA GLN A 1060 48.82 -44.05 33.68
C GLN A 1060 49.12 -44.63 35.06
N GLU A 1061 48.09 -44.98 35.84
CA GLU A 1061 48.30 -45.65 37.13
C GLU A 1061 48.72 -47.12 36.96
N GLU A 1062 48.19 -47.85 35.99
CA GLU A 1062 48.63 -49.19 35.61
C GLU A 1062 50.07 -49.20 35.03
N GLU A 1063 50.42 -48.26 34.15
CA GLU A 1063 51.79 -48.09 33.65
C GLU A 1063 52.77 -47.71 34.77
N ARG A 1064 52.39 -46.81 35.68
CA ARG A 1064 53.19 -46.45 36.86
C ARG A 1064 53.38 -47.63 37.80
N ASN A 1065 52.34 -48.43 38.03
CA ASN A 1065 52.42 -49.63 38.85
C ASN A 1065 53.24 -50.73 38.16
N GLY A 1066 53.19 -50.83 36.82
CA GLY A 1066 54.06 -51.69 36.02
C GLY A 1066 55.54 -51.29 36.11
N MET A 1067 55.86 -50.00 36.01
CA MET A 1067 57.22 -49.50 36.23
C MET A 1067 57.70 -49.73 37.67
N LEU A 1068 56.84 -49.52 38.69
CA LEU A 1068 57.18 -49.84 40.08
C LEU A 1068 57.42 -51.34 40.26
N ALA A 1069 56.60 -52.21 39.65
CA ALA A 1069 56.79 -53.66 39.70
C ALA A 1069 58.13 -54.07 39.06
N GLY A 1070 58.48 -53.51 37.90
CA GLY A 1070 59.78 -53.74 37.26
C GLY A 1070 60.97 -53.27 38.11
N LEU A 1071 60.86 -52.11 38.78
CA LEU A 1071 61.87 -51.66 39.75
C LEU A 1071 61.95 -52.56 40.99
N LEU A 1072 60.82 -53.04 41.50
CA LEU A 1072 60.74 -53.95 42.65
C LEU A 1072 61.28 -55.35 42.34
N GLU A 1073 61.14 -55.82 41.10
CA GLU A 1073 61.73 -57.09 40.65
C GLU A 1073 63.25 -56.95 40.45
N ALA A 1074 63.71 -55.85 39.85
CA ALA A 1074 65.14 -55.51 39.79
C ALA A 1074 65.79 -55.37 41.19
N ALA A 1075 65.07 -54.78 42.15
CA ALA A 1075 65.53 -54.62 43.53
C ALA A 1075 65.58 -55.91 44.36
N ARG A 1076 64.94 -57.02 43.91
CA ARG A 1076 64.97 -58.31 44.62
C ARG A 1076 66.25 -59.12 44.42
N SER A 1077 67.21 -58.61 43.65
CA SER A 1077 68.53 -59.21 43.42
C SER A 1077 69.66 -58.62 44.29
N GLY A 1078 69.35 -57.87 45.34
CA GLY A 1078 70.31 -57.33 46.31
C GLY A 1078 69.96 -57.67 47.76
N ALA A 1079 70.77 -58.50 48.43
CA ALA A 1079 70.58 -58.86 49.84
C ALA A 1079 71.39 -57.96 50.79
N GLY A 1080 70.80 -57.50 51.90
CA GLY A 1080 71.52 -56.69 52.89
C GLY A 1080 70.72 -56.18 54.10
N ALA A 1081 70.62 -57.01 55.14
CA ALA A 1081 70.52 -56.70 56.59
C ALA A 1081 69.41 -55.79 57.19
N ASP A 1082 68.75 -56.36 58.22
CA ASP A 1082 68.37 -55.80 59.54
C ASP A 1082 67.42 -54.59 59.72
N GLY A 1083 66.67 -54.58 60.85
CA GLY A 1083 66.10 -53.33 61.40
C GLY A 1083 64.70 -53.31 62.07
N SER A 1084 64.35 -54.27 62.91
CA SER A 1084 63.12 -54.31 63.75
C SER A 1084 62.58 -52.99 64.36
N GLY A 1085 61.26 -52.76 64.39
CA GLY A 1085 60.63 -51.69 65.21
C GLY A 1085 59.09 -51.68 65.22
N SER A 1086 58.45 -51.79 66.39
CA SER A 1086 57.01 -52.13 66.54
C SER A 1086 56.05 -51.02 67.03
N ARG A 1087 54.85 -50.99 66.44
CA ARG A 1087 53.50 -50.70 67.05
C ARG A 1087 53.13 -49.33 67.68
N SER A 1088 51.96 -48.82 67.25
CA SER A 1088 50.91 -48.08 68.01
C SER A 1088 51.23 -46.66 68.55
N ALA A 1089 50.27 -45.73 68.79
CA ALA A 1089 48.79 -45.82 68.85
C ALA A 1089 48.06 -44.50 68.43
N GLU A 1090 46.74 -44.62 68.15
CA GLU A 1090 45.60 -43.70 68.41
C GLU A 1090 45.72 -42.15 68.48
N ALA A 1091 44.81 -41.40 67.80
CA ALA A 1091 43.70 -40.63 68.44
C ALA A 1091 43.06 -39.48 67.59
N ALA A 1092 41.73 -39.35 67.71
CA ALA A 1092 40.71 -38.38 67.23
C ALA A 1092 41.02 -36.87 66.99
N GLY A 1093 40.12 -36.14 66.30
CA GLY A 1093 40.13 -34.64 66.24
C GLY A 1093 39.12 -33.90 65.33
N HIS A 1094 37.82 -33.92 65.63
CA HIS A 1094 36.66 -33.35 64.89
C HIS A 1094 36.63 -31.82 64.50
N SER A 1095 36.07 -31.53 63.31
CA SER A 1095 35.01 -30.51 62.94
C SER A 1095 35.18 -28.96 62.97
N GLY A 1096 35.15 -28.33 61.77
CA GLY A 1096 34.27 -27.18 61.36
C GLY A 1096 34.45 -25.75 61.94
N PRO A 1097 33.55 -24.77 61.65
CA PRO A 1097 32.60 -24.66 60.50
C PRO A 1097 32.31 -23.22 59.93
N THR A 1098 31.64 -23.16 58.75
CA THR A 1098 30.65 -22.12 58.26
C THR A 1098 30.98 -20.68 57.80
N ARG A 1099 30.27 -20.31 56.70
CA ARG A 1099 29.70 -18.99 56.25
C ARG A 1099 30.52 -18.04 55.32
N ALA A 1100 29.76 -17.30 54.50
CA ALA A 1100 30.11 -16.41 53.38
C ALA A 1100 29.91 -14.90 53.80
N PRO A 1101 29.86 -13.82 52.95
CA PRO A 1101 29.60 -13.72 51.48
C PRO A 1101 30.34 -12.59 50.67
N LEU A 1102 29.87 -12.33 49.43
CA LEU A 1102 29.96 -11.10 48.58
C LEU A 1102 31.05 -10.93 47.47
N GLU A 1103 30.65 -10.15 46.45
CA GLU A 1103 31.32 -9.68 45.21
C GLU A 1103 32.23 -8.41 45.43
N PRO A 1104 32.92 -7.75 44.45
CA PRO A 1104 32.75 -7.76 42.97
C PRO A 1104 34.02 -7.60 42.06
N TYR A 1105 33.77 -7.34 40.76
CA TYR A 1105 34.68 -7.09 39.61
C TYR A 1105 35.78 -6.01 39.78
N MET A 1106 36.93 -6.18 39.10
CA MET A 1106 37.32 -5.42 37.87
C MET A 1106 38.77 -5.72 37.33
N VAL A 1107 38.88 -5.88 35.99
CA VAL A 1107 39.93 -5.45 35.02
C VAL A 1107 41.43 -5.63 35.33
N PRO A 1108 42.21 -6.21 34.37
CA PRO A 1108 43.31 -5.44 33.73
C PRO A 1108 43.37 -5.57 32.19
N GLN A 1109 44.11 -4.67 31.53
CA GLN A 1109 44.46 -4.69 30.09
C GLN A 1109 45.84 -5.33 29.83
N GLU A 1110 46.10 -5.64 28.55
CA GLU A 1110 47.37 -5.76 27.78
C GLU A 1110 48.74 -5.91 28.48
N PRO A 1111 49.67 -6.63 27.83
CA PRO A 1111 50.71 -5.89 27.09
C PRO A 1111 50.95 -6.39 25.65
N ALA A 1112 51.63 -5.56 24.85
CA ALA A 1112 51.91 -5.79 23.41
C ALA A 1112 53.25 -6.53 23.14
N GLY A 1113 53.42 -7.02 21.90
CA GLY A 1113 54.63 -7.69 21.41
C GLY A 1113 54.87 -7.50 19.90
N GLU A 1114 55.81 -6.61 19.60
CA GLU A 1114 56.53 -6.24 18.35
C GLU A 1114 56.33 -7.01 17.02
N GLY A 1115 56.38 -6.26 15.90
CA GLY A 1115 56.55 -6.82 14.54
C GLY A 1115 56.70 -5.77 13.42
N GLN A 1116 57.91 -5.59 12.88
CA GLN A 1116 58.21 -4.88 11.62
C GLN A 1116 59.29 -5.65 10.83
N GLY A 1117 59.18 -5.81 9.50
CA GLY A 1117 60.25 -6.45 8.71
C GLY A 1117 59.97 -6.96 7.28
N VAL A 1118 59.73 -6.05 6.32
CA VAL A 1118 60.37 -6.00 4.96
C VAL A 1118 60.45 -7.26 4.03
N GLU A 1119 59.99 -7.08 2.77
CA GLU A 1119 60.32 -7.84 1.50
C GLU A 1119 59.96 -9.35 1.35
N ALA A 1120 60.02 -9.99 0.16
CA ALA A 1120 59.55 -9.65 -1.20
C ALA A 1120 59.67 -10.85 -2.20
N VAL A 1121 58.74 -10.94 -3.17
CA VAL A 1121 58.83 -11.56 -4.53
C VAL A 1121 59.44 -12.99 -4.73
N VAL A 1122 58.69 -13.88 -5.42
CA VAL A 1122 59.13 -14.73 -6.58
C VAL A 1122 57.97 -15.59 -7.14
N SER A 1123 57.98 -15.93 -8.44
CA SER A 1123 56.98 -16.76 -9.19
C SER A 1123 57.59 -17.30 -10.52
N PRO A 1124 56.91 -18.12 -11.37
CA PRO A 1124 55.66 -18.90 -11.22
C PRO A 1124 55.94 -20.43 -11.12
N PRO A 1125 55.90 -21.36 -12.13
CA PRO A 1125 55.64 -21.31 -13.59
C PRO A 1125 54.35 -22.10 -14.04
N HIS A 1126 54.33 -22.68 -15.26
CA HIS A 1126 53.22 -23.38 -15.96
C HIS A 1126 53.78 -24.29 -17.10
N PRO A 1127 52.99 -24.99 -17.96
CA PRO A 1127 51.55 -25.32 -17.94
C PRO A 1127 51.32 -26.83 -17.67
N PRO A 1128 51.11 -27.83 -18.59
CA PRO A 1128 50.79 -27.89 -20.05
C PRO A 1128 49.36 -28.43 -20.38
N ALA A 1129 49.05 -28.73 -21.66
CA ALA A 1129 47.81 -29.39 -22.14
C ALA A 1129 48.03 -30.12 -23.50
N MET A 1130 47.10 -30.98 -23.98
CA MET A 1130 47.01 -31.44 -25.40
C MET A 1130 45.69 -32.20 -25.75
N MET A 1131 45.48 -32.56 -27.03
CA MET A 1131 44.23 -33.09 -27.63
C MET A 1131 44.34 -34.50 -28.29
N ASN A 1132 43.17 -35.09 -28.61
CA ASN A 1132 42.87 -36.13 -29.64
C ASN A 1132 43.32 -37.60 -29.44
N GLY A 1133 42.44 -38.55 -29.85
CA GLY A 1133 42.73 -40.00 -29.99
C GLY A 1133 41.47 -40.82 -30.36
N GLN A 1134 41.54 -41.77 -31.31
CA GLN A 1134 40.38 -42.43 -31.95
C GLN A 1134 40.22 -43.94 -31.61
N ALA A 1135 38.97 -44.45 -31.79
CA ALA A 1135 38.58 -45.85 -32.11
C ALA A 1135 38.84 -46.95 -31.02
N GLU A 1136 38.11 -48.08 -30.94
CA GLU A 1136 37.43 -48.90 -31.97
C GLU A 1136 36.16 -49.67 -31.48
N ASN A 1137 35.37 -50.17 -32.46
CA ASN A 1137 34.53 -51.40 -32.50
C ASN A 1137 33.54 -51.82 -31.37
N GLY A 1138 32.26 -51.98 -31.75
CA GLY A 1138 31.26 -52.78 -31.02
C GLY A 1138 29.90 -52.90 -31.75
N LYS A 1139 29.56 -54.08 -32.30
CA LYS A 1139 28.37 -54.30 -33.17
C LYS A 1139 27.15 -54.84 -32.38
N GLY A 1140 25.94 -54.30 -32.61
CA GLY A 1140 24.68 -54.82 -32.04
C GLY A 1140 23.43 -54.54 -32.89
N LYS A 1141 22.71 -55.59 -33.34
CA LYS A 1141 21.61 -55.51 -34.33
C LYS A 1141 20.22 -55.21 -33.73
N GLY A 1142 19.58 -54.12 -34.18
CA GLY A 1142 18.48 -54.14 -35.16
C GLY A 1142 17.10 -54.79 -34.88
N LYS A 1143 16.05 -54.07 -35.33
CA LYS A 1143 14.68 -54.49 -35.75
C LYS A 1143 13.69 -55.08 -34.73
N GLY A 1144 12.54 -54.41 -34.58
CA GLY A 1144 11.27 -55.00 -34.10
C GLY A 1144 10.06 -54.18 -34.56
N LYS A 1145 8.99 -54.81 -35.11
CA LYS A 1145 7.79 -54.13 -35.63
C LYS A 1145 6.51 -54.56 -34.89
N GLY A 1146 5.90 -53.62 -34.16
CA GLY A 1146 4.48 -53.22 -34.26
C GLY A 1146 3.32 -54.19 -33.93
N LYS A 1147 2.14 -53.57 -33.70
CA LYS A 1147 0.82 -54.14 -33.35
C LYS A 1147 0.73 -54.74 -31.93
N GLY A 1148 -0.36 -54.59 -31.16
CA GLY A 1148 -1.58 -53.78 -31.34
C GLY A 1148 -2.87 -54.54 -31.00
N LYS A 1149 -3.91 -53.83 -30.52
CA LYS A 1149 -5.22 -54.33 -29.99
C LYS A 1149 -5.12 -55.02 -28.60
N ALA A 1150 -6.16 -55.07 -27.76
CA ALA A 1150 -7.40 -54.27 -27.65
C ALA A 1150 -8.10 -54.53 -26.27
N LYS A 1151 -9.18 -53.77 -26.02
CA LYS A 1151 -10.27 -53.97 -25.03
C LYS A 1151 -10.32 -55.29 -24.22
N ALA A 1152 -10.59 -55.14 -22.93
CA ALA A 1152 -11.66 -55.85 -22.22
C ALA A 1152 -12.21 -54.96 -21.07
N GLN A 1153 -13.37 -55.34 -20.53
CA GLN A 1153 -13.99 -54.84 -19.29
C GLN A 1153 -13.42 -55.67 -18.10
N ASP A 1154 -13.60 -55.33 -16.81
CA ASP A 1154 -14.67 -54.58 -16.13
C ASP A 1154 -14.19 -53.34 -15.33
#